data_AF-A0A3D3TQD5-F1
#
_entry.id   AF-A0A3D3TQD5-F1
#
_cell.length_a   1.000
_cell.length_b   1.000
_cell.length_c   1.000
_cell.angle_alpha   90.00
_cell.angle_beta   90.00
_cell.angle_gamma   90.00
#
_symmetry.space_group_name_H-M   'P 1'
#
loop_
_entity.id
_entity.type
_entity.pdbx_description
1 polymer ?
#
loop_
_entity_poly.entity_id
_entity_poly.type
_entity_poly.pdbx_seq_one_letter_code
_entity_poly.pdbx_strand_id
1 'polypeptide(L)'
;MFFKTTEKHEAFRAKIREFAETEVKPQAFMLDQESKFPTETIEKLGKMGVLGTPYLKKYGGLGLDILSYAIAVEELSRVDGGTGVILSAHVSLGTYPIFAYGTEEQKQKYMIPLAKGEKIGAFGLTEPNAGSDAGGTETTAELEGDYYILNGGKIFITNADKADTYVVFAVTTPDIGVKGISAFIVEKGWKGFTFGDHYDKMGIRSSATAELVFNNVKVPKENLLGEEGQGFKIAMGTLDGGRIGIAAQALGIAQGAYENALEYSKERIQFGKPICQQQVISFKLADMATKLRAARFLVYSAAELKENHEPYSMEAAMAKQYASDICLEVVNDALQIFGGTGYLKGMDIERAYRDAKICTIYEGTNEIQRMVIASHIIGKMPKNEDRAKKGSAGGVTGARKKMIMKDGTAEERVAKLIEALKADGYDFTVGIDINTPISKAERVVSVGKGIGEEKNMELAKALAIQVGAAIGSSRPVAETLKYLPLNRYVGMSGQKFNGNLYIACGISGAGQHLKGIKDATTIVAINNNPNAPIFKNADYGIVGDLLEIMPLLTDALDNGEPKKEAPPMKKMKKYVPKKVVPSWNRYVCNGCGYEYDPAIGDIENDISPETLFEALPEEWICPDCGEEKDSFIEV
;
A
#
# COMPACT_ATOMS: atom_id res chain seq x y z
N MET A 1 37.33 23.44 -0.82
CA MET A 1 36.77 22.36 0.03
C MET A 1 36.95 21.04 -0.70
N PHE A 2 37.41 19.98 -0.04
CA PHE A 2 37.50 18.64 -0.65
C PHE A 2 36.30 17.81 -0.20
N PHE A 3 35.47 17.35 -1.14
CA PHE A 3 34.32 16.49 -0.85
C PHE A 3 34.77 15.03 -0.70
N LYS A 4 35.27 14.69 0.49
CA LYS A 4 35.79 13.36 0.85
C LYS A 4 35.19 12.91 2.18
N THR A 5 34.87 11.62 2.25
CA THR A 5 34.54 10.91 3.49
C THR A 5 35.74 10.88 4.44
N THR A 6 35.47 10.75 5.74
CA THR A 6 36.51 10.65 6.78
C THR A 6 37.06 9.23 6.87
N GLU A 7 38.20 9.04 7.54
CA GLU A 7 38.74 7.70 7.82
C GLU A 7 37.76 6.83 8.61
N LYS A 8 36.97 7.43 9.52
CA LYS A 8 35.92 6.73 10.26
C LYS A 8 34.80 6.24 9.33
N HIS A 9 34.40 7.06 8.36
CA HIS A 9 33.40 6.68 7.36
C HIS A 9 33.90 5.53 6.50
N GLU A 10 35.16 5.57 6.05
CA GLU A 10 35.72 4.50 5.22
C GLU A 10 35.99 3.21 6.01
N ALA A 11 36.39 3.30 7.29
CA ALA A 11 36.48 2.13 8.16
C ALA A 11 35.10 1.48 8.39
N PHE A 12 34.06 2.30 8.59
CA PHE A 12 32.69 1.80 8.71
C PHE A 12 32.20 1.19 7.39
N ARG A 13 32.44 1.84 6.25
CA ARG A 13 32.16 1.31 4.90
C ARG A 13 32.78 -0.06 4.71
N ALA A 14 34.08 -0.20 5.00
CA ALA A 14 34.79 -1.47 4.86
C ALA A 14 34.14 -2.59 5.69
N LYS A 15 33.75 -2.29 6.93
CA LYS A 15 33.05 -3.24 7.81
C LYS A 15 31.69 -3.66 7.24
N ILE A 16 30.88 -2.72 6.74
CA ILE A 16 29.57 -3.06 6.16
C ILE A 16 29.76 -3.80 4.83
N ARG A 17 30.73 -3.42 4.01
CA ARG A 17 31.06 -4.11 2.75
C ARG A 17 31.47 -5.55 2.99
N GLU A 18 32.33 -5.80 3.97
CA GLU A 18 32.74 -7.14 4.37
C GLU A 18 31.52 -7.98 4.79
N PHE A 19 30.64 -7.42 5.62
CA PHE A 19 29.39 -8.09 5.99
C PHE A 19 28.50 -8.36 4.78
N ALA A 20 28.34 -7.41 3.88
CA ALA A 20 27.52 -7.56 2.68
C ALA A 20 28.05 -8.69 1.77
N GLU A 21 29.37 -8.78 1.57
CA GLU A 21 29.98 -9.84 0.75
C GLU A 21 29.95 -11.21 1.43
N THR A 22 30.12 -11.28 2.75
CA THR A 22 30.26 -12.56 3.48
C THR A 22 28.93 -13.14 3.95
N GLU A 23 27.97 -12.29 4.31
CA GLU A 23 26.71 -12.70 4.93
C GLU A 23 25.52 -12.49 3.98
N VAL A 24 25.46 -11.38 3.24
CA VAL A 24 24.29 -11.07 2.38
C VAL A 24 24.39 -11.74 1.01
N LYS A 25 25.53 -11.61 0.33
CA LYS A 25 25.71 -12.07 -1.06
C LYS A 25 25.45 -13.56 -1.25
N PRO A 26 25.91 -14.48 -0.37
CA PRO A 26 25.73 -15.91 -0.59
C PRO A 26 24.25 -16.36 -0.63
N GLN A 27 23.35 -15.60 -0.01
CA GLN A 27 21.92 -15.93 0.08
C GLN A 27 21.02 -15.06 -0.80
N ALA A 28 21.52 -13.94 -1.35
CA ALA A 28 20.73 -12.96 -2.11
C ALA A 28 19.93 -13.59 -3.27
N PHE A 29 20.54 -14.52 -4.02
CA PHE A 29 19.86 -15.23 -5.11
C PHE A 29 18.67 -16.07 -4.61
N MET A 30 18.87 -16.84 -3.54
CA MET A 30 17.81 -17.70 -2.97
C MET A 30 16.68 -16.87 -2.38
N LEU A 31 17.00 -15.79 -1.67
CA LEU A 31 16.00 -14.88 -1.11
C LEU A 31 15.16 -14.20 -2.19
N ASP A 32 15.77 -13.80 -3.31
CA ASP A 32 15.05 -13.22 -4.44
C ASP A 32 14.13 -14.26 -5.12
N GLN A 33 14.64 -15.47 -5.40
CA GLN A 33 13.84 -16.54 -6.00
C GLN A 33 12.62 -16.89 -5.14
N GLU A 34 12.84 -17.08 -3.84
CA GLU A 34 11.82 -17.53 -2.90
C GLU A 34 10.96 -16.40 -2.33
N SER A 35 11.28 -15.14 -2.63
CA SER A 35 10.65 -13.93 -2.06
C SER A 35 10.63 -13.94 -0.53
N LYS A 36 11.77 -14.26 0.09
CA LYS A 36 11.90 -14.45 1.54
C LYS A 36 12.65 -13.33 2.24
N PHE A 37 12.19 -13.00 3.45
CA PHE A 37 12.84 -12.05 4.33
C PHE A 37 14.09 -12.64 5.00
N PRO A 38 15.25 -11.95 5.01
CA PRO A 38 16.51 -12.48 5.53
C PRO A 38 16.63 -12.31 7.06
N THR A 39 15.78 -12.99 7.83
CA THR A 39 15.69 -12.81 9.30
C THR A 39 17.05 -12.92 10.00
N GLU A 40 17.81 -13.97 9.76
CA GLU A 40 19.12 -14.19 10.42
C GLU A 40 20.12 -13.07 10.10
N THR A 41 20.13 -12.58 8.86
CA THR A 41 20.98 -11.48 8.41
C THR A 41 20.64 -10.19 9.13
N ILE A 42 19.35 -9.89 9.29
CA ILE A 42 18.88 -8.69 9.99
C ILE A 42 19.20 -8.78 11.49
N GLU A 43 19.07 -9.96 12.10
CA GLU A 43 19.49 -10.17 13.49
C GLU A 43 21.00 -9.96 13.68
N LYS A 44 21.83 -10.43 12.75
CA LYS A 44 23.28 -10.17 12.77
C LYS A 44 23.59 -8.67 12.64
N LEU A 45 22.91 -7.96 11.74
CA LEU A 45 23.02 -6.49 11.65
C LEU A 45 22.59 -5.79 12.95
N GLY A 46 21.57 -6.31 13.63
CA GLY A 46 21.12 -5.83 14.93
C GLY A 46 22.20 -5.98 15.99
N LYS A 47 22.80 -7.17 16.10
CA LYS A 47 23.93 -7.46 17.00
C LYS A 47 25.17 -6.60 16.71
N MET A 48 25.36 -6.20 15.46
CA MET A 48 26.43 -5.26 15.07
C MET A 48 26.12 -3.79 15.41
N GLY A 49 24.90 -3.49 15.83
CA GLY A 49 24.39 -2.14 16.11
C GLY A 49 23.95 -1.35 14.87
N VAL A 50 23.95 -1.96 13.68
CA VAL A 50 23.71 -1.25 12.41
C VAL A 50 22.28 -0.72 12.31
N LEU A 51 21.30 -1.42 12.90
CA LEU A 51 19.90 -0.97 13.01
C LEU A 51 19.77 0.31 13.86
N GLY A 52 20.75 0.58 14.73
CA GLY A 52 20.82 1.77 15.57
C GLY A 52 21.79 2.85 15.10
N THR A 53 22.26 2.80 13.84
CA THR A 53 23.43 3.58 13.38
C THR A 53 23.39 5.06 13.77
N PRO A 54 22.35 5.85 13.42
CA PRO A 54 22.35 7.28 13.68
C PRO A 54 21.95 7.66 15.11
N TYR A 55 21.50 6.71 15.92
CA TYR A 55 20.90 7.02 17.22
C TYR A 55 21.91 7.08 18.33
N LEU A 56 21.68 7.98 19.29
CA LEU A 56 22.57 8.22 20.42
C LEU A 56 22.81 6.93 21.23
N LYS A 57 24.06 6.78 21.71
CA LYS A 57 24.46 5.64 22.55
C LYS A 57 23.61 5.48 23.81
N LYS A 58 23.10 6.59 24.39
CA LYS A 58 22.20 6.54 25.55
C LYS A 58 20.88 5.80 25.28
N TYR A 59 20.48 5.67 24.02
CA TYR A 59 19.31 4.90 23.59
C TYR A 59 19.69 3.55 22.94
N GLY A 60 20.94 3.12 23.06
CA GLY A 60 21.41 1.84 22.54
C GLY A 60 21.85 1.84 21.07
N GLY A 61 21.90 3.01 20.40
CA GLY A 61 22.43 3.13 19.05
C GLY A 61 23.96 3.27 18.99
N LEU A 62 24.53 3.34 17.78
CA LEU A 62 25.98 3.51 17.59
C LEU A 62 26.46 4.95 17.80
N GLY A 63 25.56 5.93 17.66
CA GLY A 63 25.87 7.36 17.71
C GLY A 63 26.78 7.80 16.57
N LEU A 64 26.62 7.19 15.39
CA LEU A 64 27.27 7.64 14.16
C LEU A 64 26.37 8.66 13.45
N ASP A 65 26.91 9.34 12.44
CA ASP A 65 26.18 10.38 11.71
C ASP A 65 25.24 9.81 10.63
N ILE A 66 24.37 10.67 10.10
CA ILE A 66 23.48 10.31 8.98
C ILE A 66 24.27 9.83 7.75
N LEU A 67 25.47 10.36 7.52
CA LEU A 67 26.33 9.94 6.41
C LEU A 67 26.79 8.48 6.58
N SER A 68 27.17 8.07 7.79
CA SER A 68 27.47 6.67 8.11
C SER A 68 26.24 5.77 7.89
N TYR A 69 25.05 6.23 8.27
CA TYR A 69 23.81 5.52 7.95
C TYR A 69 23.61 5.35 6.43
N ALA A 70 23.79 6.41 5.64
CA ALA A 70 23.69 6.33 4.18
C ALA A 70 24.72 5.35 3.58
N ILE A 71 25.94 5.32 4.10
CA ILE A 71 26.98 4.35 3.70
C ILE A 71 26.53 2.91 3.98
N ALA A 72 25.92 2.65 5.15
CA ALA A 72 25.43 1.30 5.45
C ALA A 72 24.35 0.85 4.45
N VAL A 73 23.39 1.72 4.14
CA VAL A 73 22.35 1.42 3.16
C VAL A 73 22.93 1.21 1.76
N GLU A 74 23.88 2.06 1.34
CA GLU A 74 24.58 1.92 0.04
C GLU A 74 25.30 0.58 -0.08
N GLU A 75 26.12 0.22 0.91
CA GLU A 75 26.94 -1.00 0.84
C GLU A 75 26.12 -2.29 0.90
N LEU A 76 25.00 -2.30 1.65
CA LEU A 76 24.07 -3.43 1.65
C LEU A 76 23.33 -3.53 0.30
N SER A 77 22.85 -2.41 -0.22
CA SER A 77 22.10 -2.35 -1.48
C SER A 77 22.96 -2.66 -2.71
N ARG A 78 24.29 -2.51 -2.59
CA ARG A 78 25.26 -2.94 -3.60
C ARG A 78 25.19 -4.44 -3.87
N VAL A 79 24.78 -5.22 -2.88
CA VAL A 79 24.65 -6.68 -2.97
C VAL A 79 23.18 -7.11 -3.12
N ASP A 80 22.31 -6.56 -2.28
CA ASP A 80 20.88 -6.87 -2.27
C ASP A 80 20.05 -5.62 -1.93
N GLY A 81 19.29 -5.12 -2.91
CA GLY A 81 18.44 -3.94 -2.75
C GLY A 81 17.35 -4.13 -1.68
N GLY A 82 16.90 -5.37 -1.45
CA GLY A 82 15.91 -5.66 -0.42
C GLY A 82 16.47 -5.55 1.00
N THR A 83 17.65 -6.12 1.28
CA THR A 83 18.35 -5.96 2.57
C THR A 83 18.61 -4.49 2.88
N GLY A 84 19.05 -3.71 1.88
CA GLY A 84 19.25 -2.27 2.04
C GLY A 84 17.98 -1.50 2.45
N VAL A 85 16.84 -1.77 1.80
CA VAL A 85 15.57 -1.09 2.15
C VAL A 85 14.99 -1.57 3.48
N ILE A 86 15.26 -2.81 3.92
CA ILE A 86 14.85 -3.26 5.26
C ILE A 86 15.50 -2.38 6.33
N LEU A 87 16.82 -2.14 6.21
CA LEU A 87 17.54 -1.23 7.10
C LEU A 87 17.00 0.20 6.99
N SER A 88 16.84 0.70 5.76
CA SER A 88 16.35 2.07 5.52
C SER A 88 14.97 2.28 6.18
N ALA A 89 14.00 1.43 5.87
CA ALA A 89 12.64 1.53 6.42
C ALA A 89 12.63 1.41 7.95
N HIS A 90 13.44 0.52 8.54
CA HIS A 90 13.58 0.43 9.98
C HIS A 90 14.11 1.74 10.58
N VAL A 91 15.26 2.24 10.11
CA VAL A 91 15.91 3.42 10.67
C VAL A 91 15.12 4.68 10.35
N SER A 92 15.01 5.06 9.08
CA SER A 92 14.51 6.38 8.71
C SER A 92 13.00 6.53 8.84
N LEU A 93 12.23 5.44 8.79
CA LEU A 93 10.76 5.51 8.82
C LEU A 93 10.14 4.94 10.09
N GLY A 94 10.62 3.79 10.58
CA GLY A 94 10.07 3.14 11.77
C GLY A 94 10.57 3.78 13.08
N THR A 95 11.88 4.03 13.17
CA THR A 95 12.53 4.44 14.42
C THR A 95 12.66 5.96 14.55
N TYR A 96 12.99 6.66 13.46
CA TYR A 96 13.17 8.13 13.46
C TYR A 96 11.98 8.94 13.99
N PRO A 97 10.71 8.71 13.57
CA PRO A 97 9.60 9.52 14.08
C PRO A 97 9.41 9.37 15.59
N ILE A 98 9.67 8.18 16.16
CA ILE A 98 9.63 7.97 17.62
C ILE A 98 10.79 8.72 18.30
N PHE A 99 11.98 8.68 17.71
CA PHE A 99 13.13 9.44 18.22
C PHE A 99 12.89 10.96 18.19
N ALA A 100 12.29 11.48 17.11
CA ALA A 100 12.13 12.92 16.88
C ALA A 100 10.91 13.52 17.59
N TYR A 101 9.79 12.79 17.66
CA TYR A 101 8.51 13.31 18.15
C TYR A 101 7.97 12.58 19.38
N GLY A 102 8.63 11.49 19.80
CA GLY A 102 8.19 10.72 20.96
C GLY A 102 8.53 11.39 22.28
N THR A 103 7.71 11.13 23.29
CA THR A 103 8.08 11.44 24.68
C THR A 103 9.25 10.56 25.14
N GLU A 104 9.90 10.90 26.25
CA GLU A 104 10.98 10.04 26.75
C GLU A 104 10.47 8.64 27.11
N GLU A 105 9.25 8.51 27.64
CA GLU A 105 8.60 7.22 27.94
C GLU A 105 8.41 6.38 26.66
N GLN A 106 7.93 7.01 25.58
CA GLN A 106 7.80 6.36 24.28
C GLN A 106 9.16 5.93 23.71
N LYS A 107 10.20 6.76 23.87
CA LYS A 107 11.56 6.40 23.44
C LYS A 107 12.09 5.20 24.22
N GLN A 108 11.93 5.19 25.55
CA GLN A 108 12.34 4.07 26.39
C GLN A 108 11.61 2.78 26.00
N LYS A 109 10.29 2.85 25.79
CA LYS A 109 9.46 1.67 25.51
C LYS A 109 9.64 1.14 24.08
N TYR A 110 9.66 2.01 23.08
CA TYR A 110 9.58 1.62 21.68
C TYR A 110 10.87 1.85 20.90
N MET A 111 11.54 2.99 21.11
CA MET A 111 12.71 3.36 20.32
C MET A 111 13.97 2.59 20.73
N ILE A 112 14.20 2.33 22.03
CA ILE A 112 15.39 1.61 22.49
C ILE A 112 15.48 0.18 21.93
N PRO A 113 14.43 -0.66 21.99
CA PRO A 113 14.48 -1.99 21.37
C PRO A 113 14.76 -1.94 19.87
N LEU A 114 14.26 -0.91 19.18
CA LEU A 114 14.54 -0.68 17.76
C LEU A 114 16.01 -0.31 17.54
N ALA A 115 16.55 0.68 18.27
CA ALA A 115 17.94 1.10 18.16
C ALA A 115 18.95 -0.02 18.50
N LYS A 116 18.62 -0.89 19.44
CA LYS A 116 19.44 -2.07 19.75
C LYS A 116 19.35 -3.19 18.71
N GLY A 117 18.42 -3.09 17.75
CA GLY A 117 18.14 -4.13 16.77
C GLY A 117 17.47 -5.38 17.35
N GLU A 118 16.81 -5.25 18.51
CA GLU A 118 16.02 -6.32 19.14
C GLU A 118 14.62 -6.43 18.52
N LYS A 119 14.12 -5.33 17.95
CA LYS A 119 12.83 -5.22 17.25
C LYS A 119 13.01 -4.54 15.89
N ILE A 120 12.08 -4.79 14.97
CA ILE A 120 12.04 -4.14 13.64
C ILE A 120 10.90 -3.11 13.59
N GLY A 121 11.12 -2.04 12.82
CA GLY A 121 10.21 -0.91 12.67
C GLY A 121 9.61 -0.86 11.27
N ALA A 122 8.37 -0.39 11.17
CA ALA A 122 7.66 -0.16 9.92
C ALA A 122 6.83 1.14 9.95
N PHE A 123 6.41 1.59 8.78
CA PHE A 123 5.74 2.88 8.59
C PHE A 123 4.49 2.73 7.73
N GLY A 124 3.31 2.96 8.32
CA GLY A 124 2.00 2.74 7.73
C GLY A 124 1.30 4.02 7.34
N LEU A 125 1.58 4.56 6.14
CA LEU A 125 0.94 5.77 5.62
C LEU A 125 -0.01 5.47 4.44
N THR A 126 0.51 4.79 3.41
CA THR A 126 -0.17 4.60 2.13
C THR A 126 -1.43 3.73 2.22
N GLU A 127 -2.46 4.13 1.48
CA GLU A 127 -3.73 3.43 1.35
C GLU A 127 -4.13 3.28 -0.13
N PRO A 128 -5.12 2.44 -0.48
CA PRO A 128 -5.56 2.27 -1.87
C PRO A 128 -5.93 3.57 -2.58
N ASN A 129 -6.47 4.55 -1.84
CA ASN A 129 -6.87 5.87 -2.35
C ASN A 129 -5.91 7.00 -1.93
N ALA A 130 -4.87 6.71 -1.14
CA ALA A 130 -3.93 7.69 -0.59
C ALA A 130 -2.47 7.25 -0.84
N GLY A 131 -1.98 7.50 -2.05
CA GLY A 131 -0.60 7.26 -2.46
C GLY A 131 0.23 8.54 -2.48
N SER A 132 0.38 9.13 -3.66
CA SER A 132 0.99 10.46 -3.84
C SER A 132 0.18 11.55 -3.11
N ASP A 133 -1.13 11.40 -3.03
CA ASP A 133 -2.02 12.23 -2.21
C ASP A 133 -2.15 11.66 -0.80
N ALA A 134 -1.05 11.69 -0.04
CA ALA A 134 -0.98 11.09 1.30
C ALA A 134 -1.92 11.76 2.31
N GLY A 135 -2.42 12.97 2.02
CA GLY A 135 -3.40 13.67 2.85
C GLY A 135 -4.80 13.08 2.77
N GLY A 136 -5.10 12.24 1.77
CA GLY A 136 -6.38 11.59 1.58
C GLY A 136 -6.55 10.28 2.35
N THR A 137 -5.84 10.09 3.46
CA THR A 137 -5.92 8.86 4.27
C THR A 137 -7.33 8.67 4.85
N GLU A 138 -7.85 7.44 4.82
CA GLU A 138 -9.21 7.06 5.24
C GLU A 138 -9.23 6.22 6.53
N THR A 139 -8.10 5.66 6.96
CA THR A 139 -8.00 4.97 8.27
C THR A 139 -8.38 5.94 9.39
N THR A 140 -9.29 5.54 10.29
CA THR A 140 -9.79 6.38 11.39
C THR A 140 -9.20 5.95 12.73
N ALA A 141 -9.17 6.89 13.67
CA ALA A 141 -8.83 6.66 15.07
C ALA A 141 -9.81 7.45 15.97
N GLU A 142 -10.72 6.77 16.64
CA GLU A 142 -11.74 7.39 17.50
C GLU A 142 -11.34 7.25 18.97
N LEU A 143 -11.35 8.35 19.73
CA LEU A 143 -10.99 8.31 21.15
C LEU A 143 -12.14 7.75 21.99
N GLU A 144 -11.88 6.66 22.70
CA GLU A 144 -12.78 6.03 23.66
C GLU A 144 -12.10 5.95 25.04
N GLY A 145 -12.30 6.99 25.86
CA GLY A 145 -11.73 7.02 27.21
C GLY A 145 -10.20 7.15 27.22
N ASP A 146 -9.51 6.05 27.54
CA ASP A 146 -8.05 5.96 27.67
C ASP A 146 -7.35 5.30 26.46
N TYR A 147 -8.09 4.98 25.39
CA TYR A 147 -7.54 4.44 24.15
C TYR A 147 -8.24 5.00 22.91
N TYR A 148 -7.58 4.92 21.75
CA TYR A 148 -8.18 5.12 20.44
C TYR A 148 -8.58 3.78 19.82
N ILE A 149 -9.69 3.75 19.08
CA ILE A 149 -10.10 2.64 18.23
C ILE A 149 -9.68 2.92 16.79
N LEU A 150 -8.69 2.15 16.30
CA LEU A 150 -8.24 2.24 14.91
C LEU A 150 -9.00 1.26 14.01
N ASN A 151 -9.49 1.79 12.88
CA ASN A 151 -10.16 1.03 11.83
C ASN A 151 -9.69 1.47 10.45
N GLY A 152 -9.38 0.51 9.58
CA GLY A 152 -8.94 0.77 8.22
C GLY A 152 -7.84 -0.18 7.77
N GLY A 153 -6.97 0.29 6.88
CA GLY A 153 -5.86 -0.51 6.40
C GLY A 153 -4.84 0.31 5.64
N LYS A 154 -3.60 -0.19 5.63
CA LYS A 154 -2.48 0.37 4.86
C LYS A 154 -2.01 -0.64 3.83
N ILE A 155 -1.48 -0.17 2.70
CA ILE A 155 -0.97 -1.02 1.64
C ILE A 155 0.48 -0.68 1.31
N PHE A 156 1.21 -1.65 0.76
CA PHE A 156 2.61 -1.52 0.38
C PHE A 156 3.56 -1.21 1.54
N ILE A 157 3.27 -1.75 2.73
CA ILE A 157 4.08 -1.45 3.91
C ILE A 157 5.33 -2.32 3.94
N THR A 158 6.48 -1.70 3.74
CA THR A 158 7.79 -2.34 3.89
C THR A 158 7.99 -2.81 5.33
N ASN A 159 8.66 -3.96 5.49
CA ASN A 159 8.82 -4.71 6.73
C ASN A 159 7.54 -5.29 7.34
N ALA A 160 6.35 -5.03 6.76
CA ALA A 160 5.02 -5.36 7.30
C ALA A 160 4.99 -6.49 8.34
N ASP A 161 4.72 -7.74 7.97
CA ASP A 161 4.53 -8.85 8.92
C ASP A 161 5.79 -9.21 9.73
N LYS A 162 6.94 -8.63 9.40
CA LYS A 162 8.24 -8.85 10.06
C LYS A 162 8.57 -7.79 11.11
N ALA A 163 7.92 -6.63 11.08
CA ALA A 163 8.11 -5.58 12.07
C ALA A 163 7.37 -5.88 13.37
N ASP A 164 7.85 -5.28 14.45
CA ASP A 164 7.25 -5.37 15.78
C ASP A 164 6.54 -4.06 16.16
N THR A 165 7.09 -2.93 15.72
CA THR A 165 6.60 -1.58 16.02
C THR A 165 6.28 -0.84 14.72
N TYR A 166 5.13 -0.17 14.66
CA TYR A 166 4.63 0.51 13.48
C TYR A 166 4.28 1.95 13.84
N VAL A 167 4.70 2.90 13.00
CA VAL A 167 4.16 4.26 13.04
C VAL A 167 3.08 4.38 11.98
N VAL A 168 1.83 4.54 12.41
CA VAL A 168 0.63 4.51 11.57
C VAL A 168 -0.07 5.87 11.61
N PHE A 169 -0.60 6.31 10.47
CA PHE A 169 -1.31 7.58 10.36
C PHE A 169 -2.80 7.35 10.17
N ALA A 170 -3.62 8.03 10.96
CA ALA A 170 -5.08 7.89 10.94
C ALA A 170 -5.78 9.23 11.17
N VAL A 171 -6.98 9.37 10.65
CA VAL A 171 -7.86 10.53 10.84
C VAL A 171 -8.47 10.45 12.23
N THR A 172 -8.13 11.41 13.09
CA THR A 172 -8.78 11.63 14.39
C THR A 172 -9.88 12.66 14.31
N THR A 173 -9.75 13.63 13.40
CA THR A 173 -10.76 14.68 13.17
C THR A 173 -11.11 14.71 11.68
N PRO A 174 -12.29 14.21 11.27
CA PRO A 174 -12.68 14.22 9.86
C PRO A 174 -12.88 15.65 9.33
N ASP A 175 -12.92 15.78 8.01
CA ASP A 175 -13.31 16.99 7.26
C ASP A 175 -12.44 18.26 7.42
N ILE A 176 -11.39 18.24 8.26
CA ILE A 176 -10.41 19.35 8.37
C ILE A 176 -9.11 19.11 7.59
N GLY A 177 -9.13 18.13 6.68
CA GLY A 177 -8.01 17.78 5.80
C GLY A 177 -6.78 17.28 6.55
N VAL A 178 -5.58 17.68 6.09
CA VAL A 178 -4.31 17.20 6.65
C VAL A 178 -4.10 17.52 8.14
N LYS A 179 -4.85 18.49 8.69
CA LYS A 179 -4.82 18.85 10.12
C LYS A 179 -5.60 17.87 10.99
N GLY A 180 -6.41 17.01 10.39
CA GLY A 180 -7.19 15.98 11.08
C GLY A 180 -6.46 14.64 11.22
N ILE A 181 -5.22 14.56 10.73
CA ILE A 181 -4.43 13.33 10.70
C ILE A 181 -3.48 13.32 11.91
N SER A 182 -3.47 12.20 12.63
CA SER A 182 -2.60 11.95 13.77
C SER A 182 -1.70 10.74 13.53
N ALA A 183 -0.60 10.64 14.27
CA ALA A 183 0.35 9.53 14.21
C ALA A 183 0.24 8.66 15.46
N PHE A 184 0.30 7.34 15.29
CA PHE A 184 0.16 6.36 16.37
C PHE A 184 1.29 5.35 16.32
N ILE A 185 1.82 4.97 17.48
CA ILE A 185 2.67 3.80 17.64
C ILE A 185 1.77 2.59 17.84
N VAL A 186 1.88 1.57 16.99
CA VAL A 186 1.12 0.33 17.08
C VAL A 186 2.10 -0.84 17.23
N GLU A 187 1.79 -1.82 18.08
CA GLU A 187 2.60 -3.02 18.24
C GLU A 187 1.95 -4.25 17.59
N LYS A 188 2.80 -5.09 16.99
CA LYS A 188 2.39 -6.40 16.50
C LYS A 188 1.79 -7.25 17.61
N GLY A 189 0.73 -8.00 17.29
CA GLY A 189 0.06 -8.91 18.22
C GLY A 189 -1.10 -8.29 18.98
N TRP A 190 -1.32 -6.97 18.88
CA TRP A 190 -2.53 -6.34 19.41
C TRP A 190 -3.79 -6.88 18.72
N LYS A 191 -4.84 -7.12 19.52
CA LYS A 191 -6.09 -7.70 19.02
C LYS A 191 -6.69 -6.80 17.93
N GLY A 192 -7.03 -7.41 16.79
CA GLY A 192 -7.58 -6.71 15.63
C GLY A 192 -6.54 -6.16 14.66
N PHE A 193 -5.25 -6.14 15.02
CA PHE A 193 -4.17 -5.73 14.13
C PHE A 193 -3.56 -6.95 13.44
N THR A 194 -3.78 -7.04 12.13
CA THR A 194 -3.39 -8.18 11.31
C THR A 194 -2.74 -7.74 10.01
N PHE A 195 -2.21 -8.69 9.24
CA PHE A 195 -1.44 -8.44 8.03
C PHE A 195 -2.08 -9.13 6.84
N GLY A 196 -1.99 -8.48 5.67
CA GLY A 196 -2.22 -9.15 4.40
C GLY A 196 -1.07 -10.08 4.04
N ASP A 197 -1.19 -10.73 2.89
CA ASP A 197 -0.09 -11.54 2.36
C ASP A 197 1.09 -10.69 1.92
N HIS A 198 2.26 -11.32 1.90
CA HIS A 198 3.41 -10.75 1.21
C HIS A 198 3.12 -10.56 -0.28
N TYR A 199 3.29 -9.32 -0.78
CA TYR A 199 3.16 -9.00 -2.19
C TYR A 199 4.25 -9.68 -3.03
N ASP A 200 3.83 -10.33 -4.12
CA ASP A 200 4.72 -10.83 -5.17
C ASP A 200 5.18 -9.66 -6.07
N LYS A 201 6.41 -9.19 -5.85
CA LYS A 201 6.97 -7.96 -6.44
C LYS A 201 7.91 -8.27 -7.61
N MET A 202 8.08 -7.27 -8.49
CA MET A 202 9.06 -7.30 -9.58
C MET A 202 10.50 -7.45 -9.08
N GLY A 203 10.91 -6.60 -8.14
CA GLY A 203 12.25 -6.59 -7.52
C GLY A 203 12.15 -6.42 -6.01
N ILE A 204 13.30 -6.27 -5.36
CA ILE A 204 13.52 -6.20 -3.91
C ILE A 204 12.75 -7.31 -3.18
N ARG A 205 12.79 -8.52 -3.76
CA ARG A 205 11.97 -9.66 -3.35
C ARG A 205 12.37 -10.22 -1.99
N SER A 206 13.58 -9.93 -1.53
CA SER A 206 14.03 -10.20 -0.16
C SER A 206 13.43 -9.26 0.90
N SER A 207 12.74 -8.18 0.50
CA SER A 207 12.04 -7.28 1.42
C SER A 207 10.57 -7.67 1.59
N ALA A 208 10.13 -7.79 2.84
CA ALA A 208 8.73 -8.01 3.18
C ALA A 208 7.91 -6.76 2.90
N THR A 209 6.76 -6.95 2.25
CA THR A 209 5.80 -5.90 1.89
C THR A 209 4.41 -6.49 1.93
N ALA A 210 3.51 -5.94 2.73
CA ALA A 210 2.15 -6.45 2.85
C ALA A 210 1.17 -5.33 3.19
N GLU A 211 -0.11 -5.69 3.30
CA GLU A 211 -1.13 -4.82 3.88
C GLU A 211 -1.05 -4.85 5.41
N LEU A 212 -1.41 -3.74 6.04
CA LEU A 212 -1.77 -3.67 7.45
C LEU A 212 -3.29 -3.57 7.55
N VAL A 213 -3.90 -4.32 8.45
CA VAL A 213 -5.36 -4.34 8.63
C VAL A 213 -5.68 -4.01 10.09
N PHE A 214 -6.49 -2.97 10.29
CA PHE A 214 -6.95 -2.52 11.60
C PHE A 214 -8.46 -2.78 11.70
N ASN A 215 -8.83 -3.67 12.62
CA ASN A 215 -10.21 -3.99 12.92
C ASN A 215 -10.45 -3.82 14.42
N ASN A 216 -10.99 -2.65 14.80
CA ASN A 216 -11.21 -2.24 16.18
C ASN A 216 -9.97 -2.40 17.07
N VAL A 217 -8.82 -1.92 16.58
CA VAL A 217 -7.55 -2.02 17.31
C VAL A 217 -7.56 -0.99 18.43
N LYS A 218 -7.51 -1.44 19.68
CA LYS A 218 -7.36 -0.58 20.86
C LYS A 218 -5.92 -0.12 20.97
N VAL A 219 -5.67 1.16 20.70
CA VAL A 219 -4.37 1.82 20.82
C VAL A 219 -4.40 2.72 22.04
N PRO A 220 -3.59 2.49 23.09
CA PRO A 220 -3.59 3.34 24.28
C PRO A 220 -3.37 4.82 23.94
N LYS A 221 -3.96 5.74 24.70
CA LYS A 221 -3.85 7.18 24.45
C LYS A 221 -2.39 7.67 24.47
N GLU A 222 -1.55 7.06 25.32
CA GLU A 222 -0.12 7.34 25.39
C GLU A 222 0.68 6.86 24.16
N ASN A 223 0.05 6.16 23.21
CA ASN A 223 0.65 5.77 21.94
C ASN A 223 0.38 6.76 20.80
N LEU A 224 -0.34 7.86 21.07
CA LEU A 224 -0.33 9.04 20.20
C LEU A 224 1.09 9.61 20.11
N LEU A 225 1.64 9.69 18.90
CA LEU A 225 2.98 10.19 18.65
C LEU A 225 2.91 11.67 18.25
N GLY A 226 3.49 12.54 19.09
CA GLY A 226 3.29 13.97 18.99
C GLY A 226 1.90 14.39 19.51
N GLU A 227 1.34 15.44 18.92
CA GLU A 227 0.00 15.93 19.27
C GLU A 227 -1.03 15.52 18.22
N GLU A 228 -2.30 15.49 18.62
CA GLU A 228 -3.41 15.24 17.71
C GLU A 228 -3.41 16.27 16.57
N GLY A 229 -3.60 15.81 15.33
CA GLY A 229 -3.56 16.64 14.12
C GLY A 229 -2.16 16.95 13.58
N GLN A 230 -1.08 16.54 14.26
CA GLN A 230 0.30 16.71 13.76
C GLN A 230 0.79 15.57 12.86
N GLY A 231 -0.02 14.53 12.64
CA GLY A 231 0.38 13.32 11.92
C GLY A 231 0.91 13.59 10.51
N PHE A 232 0.28 14.47 9.74
CA PHE A 232 0.76 14.78 8.38
C PHE A 232 2.13 15.48 8.41
N LYS A 233 2.38 16.38 9.37
CA LYS A 233 3.68 17.03 9.55
C LYS A 233 4.77 16.01 9.90
N ILE A 234 4.46 15.09 10.82
CA ILE A 234 5.36 14.00 11.22
C ILE A 234 5.67 13.10 10.01
N ALA A 235 4.66 12.73 9.22
CA ALA A 235 4.84 11.93 8.01
C ALA A 235 5.79 12.59 7.01
N MET A 236 5.58 13.89 6.71
CA MET A 236 6.42 14.61 5.74
C MET A 236 7.86 14.77 6.25
N GLY A 237 8.06 15.15 7.51
CA GLY A 237 9.40 15.27 8.10
C GLY A 237 10.15 13.94 8.15
N THR A 238 9.43 12.83 8.33
CA THR A 238 9.98 11.47 8.29
C THR A 238 10.41 11.09 6.87
N LEU A 239 9.57 11.34 5.87
CA LEU A 239 9.85 11.03 4.46
C LEU A 239 11.02 11.83 3.89
N ASP A 240 11.25 13.06 4.35
CA ASP A 240 12.43 13.83 3.93
C ASP A 240 13.73 13.11 4.31
N GLY A 241 13.79 12.50 5.50
CA GLY A 241 14.90 11.64 5.91
C GLY A 241 14.96 10.31 5.15
N GLY A 242 13.80 9.68 4.94
CA GLY A 242 13.69 8.41 4.22
C GLY A 242 14.16 8.49 2.76
N ARG A 243 13.90 9.62 2.09
CA ARG A 243 14.41 9.88 0.73
C ARG A 243 15.93 9.79 0.62
N ILE A 244 16.69 10.19 1.65
CA ILE A 244 18.16 10.01 1.67
C ILE A 244 18.51 8.52 1.68
N GLY A 245 17.78 7.72 2.47
CA GLY A 245 17.94 6.26 2.52
C GLY A 245 17.65 5.60 1.18
N ILE A 246 16.55 5.97 0.51
CA ILE A 246 16.24 5.47 -0.84
C ILE A 246 17.25 5.92 -1.88
N ALA A 247 17.76 7.15 -1.79
CA ALA A 247 18.82 7.63 -2.67
C ALA A 247 20.11 6.81 -2.50
N ALA A 248 20.48 6.50 -1.25
CA ALA A 248 21.61 5.64 -0.93
C ALA A 248 21.40 4.19 -1.42
N GLN A 249 20.19 3.66 -1.32
CA GLN A 249 19.85 2.35 -1.83
C GLN A 249 19.96 2.28 -3.37
N ALA A 250 19.40 3.26 -4.08
CA ALA A 250 19.53 3.36 -5.53
C ALA A 250 20.99 3.48 -5.98
N LEU A 251 21.78 4.30 -5.27
CA LEU A 251 23.23 4.41 -5.47
C LEU A 251 23.95 3.06 -5.28
N GLY A 252 23.60 2.32 -4.24
CA GLY A 252 24.15 0.98 -3.97
C GLY A 252 23.85 0.01 -5.10
N ILE A 253 22.57 -0.14 -5.47
CA ILE A 253 22.15 -1.03 -6.57
C ILE A 253 22.93 -0.69 -7.87
N ALA A 254 23.03 0.59 -8.21
CA ALA A 254 23.76 1.06 -9.37
C ALA A 254 25.27 0.76 -9.27
N GLN A 255 25.86 0.96 -8.09
CA GLN A 255 27.28 0.67 -7.83
C GLN A 255 27.57 -0.83 -8.01
N GLY A 256 26.71 -1.71 -7.49
CA GLY A 256 26.88 -3.16 -7.63
C GLY A 256 26.76 -3.63 -9.08
N ALA A 257 25.78 -3.09 -9.82
CA ALA A 257 25.64 -3.35 -11.25
C ALA A 257 26.86 -2.89 -12.06
N TYR A 258 27.39 -1.70 -11.76
CA TYR A 258 28.61 -1.18 -12.39
C TYR A 258 29.83 -2.06 -12.10
N GLU A 259 30.05 -2.45 -10.83
CA GLU A 259 31.18 -3.31 -10.45
C GLU A 259 31.14 -4.66 -11.17
N ASN A 260 29.96 -5.29 -11.22
CA ASN A 260 29.75 -6.55 -11.95
C ASN A 260 30.00 -6.39 -13.46
N ALA A 261 29.50 -5.32 -14.08
CA ALA A 261 29.70 -5.07 -15.51
C ALA A 261 31.16 -4.76 -15.84
N LEU A 262 31.84 -4.00 -14.97
CA LEU A 262 33.26 -3.72 -15.10
C LEU A 262 34.08 -5.01 -15.08
N GLU A 263 33.83 -5.89 -14.12
CA GLU A 263 34.60 -7.13 -14.01
C GLU A 263 34.31 -8.08 -15.18
N TYR A 264 33.04 -8.31 -15.50
CA TYR A 264 32.64 -9.11 -16.66
C TYR A 264 33.26 -8.58 -17.96
N SER A 265 33.35 -7.25 -18.11
CA SER A 265 33.90 -6.64 -19.32
C SER A 265 35.41 -6.89 -19.52
N LYS A 266 36.15 -7.14 -18.44
CA LYS A 266 37.58 -7.50 -18.51
C LYS A 266 37.77 -8.98 -18.83
N GLU A 267 36.86 -9.84 -18.39
CA GLU A 267 36.94 -11.29 -18.58
C GLU A 267 36.39 -11.73 -19.94
N ARG A 268 35.28 -11.13 -20.38
CA ARG A 268 34.59 -11.55 -21.60
C ARG A 268 35.36 -11.13 -22.85
N ILE A 269 35.75 -12.12 -23.67
CA ILE A 269 36.47 -11.90 -24.93
C ILE A 269 35.50 -11.98 -26.12
N GLN A 270 35.51 -10.95 -26.97
CA GLN A 270 34.88 -10.95 -28.31
C GLN A 270 35.78 -10.20 -29.29
N PHE A 271 35.79 -10.64 -30.55
CA PHE A 271 36.68 -10.09 -31.58
C PHE A 271 38.16 -10.09 -31.14
N GLY A 272 38.59 -11.14 -30.43
CA GLY A 272 39.98 -11.38 -30.03
C GLY A 272 40.51 -10.58 -28.83
N LYS A 273 39.68 -9.78 -28.14
CA LYS A 273 40.10 -9.00 -26.96
C LYS A 273 38.99 -8.88 -25.91
N PRO A 274 39.32 -8.54 -24.64
CA PRO A 274 38.34 -8.17 -23.63
C PRO A 274 37.38 -7.09 -24.15
N ILE A 275 36.08 -7.23 -23.88
CA ILE A 275 35.08 -6.28 -24.40
C ILE A 275 35.27 -4.87 -23.83
N CYS A 276 35.90 -4.71 -22.67
CA CYS A 276 36.27 -3.40 -22.12
C CYS A 276 37.26 -2.61 -23.00
N GLN A 277 37.95 -3.27 -23.92
CA GLN A 277 38.85 -2.64 -24.91
C GLN A 277 38.13 -2.26 -26.22
N GLN A 278 36.82 -2.48 -26.30
CA GLN A 278 35.98 -1.90 -27.34
C GLN A 278 35.53 -0.51 -26.86
N GLN A 279 35.84 0.54 -27.63
CA GLN A 279 35.65 1.93 -27.20
C GLN A 279 34.23 2.23 -26.71
N VAL A 280 33.21 1.66 -27.37
CA VAL A 280 31.80 1.83 -26.98
C VAL A 280 31.52 1.29 -25.56
N ILE A 281 32.15 0.19 -25.16
CA ILE A 281 32.03 -0.36 -23.81
C ILE A 281 32.81 0.50 -22.81
N SER A 282 34.02 0.95 -23.17
CA SER A 282 34.81 1.84 -22.32
C SER A 282 34.07 3.15 -22.03
N PHE A 283 33.37 3.73 -23.03
CA PHE A 283 32.55 4.93 -22.85
C PHE A 283 31.37 4.69 -21.90
N LYS A 284 30.65 3.57 -22.05
CA LYS A 284 29.59 3.20 -21.10
C LYS A 284 30.12 3.11 -19.66
N LEU A 285 31.26 2.44 -19.47
CA LEU A 285 31.89 2.34 -18.14
C LEU A 285 32.25 3.71 -17.58
N ALA A 286 32.81 4.61 -18.39
CA ALA A 286 33.15 5.97 -17.98
C ALA A 286 31.89 6.78 -17.58
N ASP A 287 30.83 6.73 -18.40
CA ASP A 287 29.59 7.45 -18.14
C ASP A 287 28.89 6.94 -16.87
N MET A 288 28.84 5.63 -16.66
CA MET A 288 28.31 5.03 -15.44
C MET A 288 29.09 5.48 -14.21
N ALA A 289 30.43 5.47 -14.26
CA ALA A 289 31.27 5.91 -13.15
C ALA A 289 31.05 7.40 -12.81
N THR A 290 30.91 8.27 -13.81
CA THR A 290 30.62 9.70 -13.60
C THR A 290 29.25 9.91 -12.97
N LYS A 291 28.21 9.21 -13.44
CA LYS A 291 26.85 9.27 -12.85
C LYS A 291 26.83 8.82 -11.39
N LEU A 292 27.53 7.72 -11.08
CA LEU A 292 27.67 7.22 -9.70
C LEU A 292 28.37 8.25 -8.80
N ARG A 293 29.41 8.93 -9.30
CA ARG A 293 30.09 9.98 -8.54
C ARG A 293 29.18 11.16 -8.26
N ALA A 294 28.42 11.62 -9.25
CA ALA A 294 27.46 12.72 -9.10
C ALA A 294 26.34 12.38 -8.11
N ALA A 295 25.73 11.18 -8.25
CA ALA A 295 24.68 10.73 -7.34
C ALA A 295 25.18 10.63 -5.88
N ARG A 296 26.38 10.08 -5.68
CA ARG A 296 26.99 9.97 -4.33
C ARG A 296 27.18 11.32 -3.67
N PHE A 297 27.56 12.36 -4.42
CA PHE A 297 27.66 13.71 -3.85
C PHE A 297 26.32 14.26 -3.39
N LEU A 298 25.25 14.08 -4.18
CA LEU A 298 23.92 14.54 -3.77
C LEU A 298 23.42 13.81 -2.52
N VAL A 299 23.59 12.48 -2.47
CA VAL A 299 23.19 11.67 -1.31
C VAL A 299 23.92 12.11 -0.05
N TYR A 300 25.25 12.24 -0.13
CA TYR A 300 26.07 12.53 1.05
C TYR A 300 25.90 13.99 1.50
N SER A 301 25.76 14.92 0.56
CA SER A 301 25.46 16.32 0.89
C SER A 301 24.12 16.47 1.61
N ALA A 302 23.07 15.77 1.17
CA ALA A 302 21.77 15.78 1.88
C ALA A 302 21.87 15.15 3.28
N ALA A 303 22.68 14.10 3.44
CA ALA A 303 22.95 13.49 4.74
C ALA A 303 23.67 14.45 5.69
N GLU A 304 24.69 15.16 5.22
CA GLU A 304 25.41 16.16 6.00
C GLU A 304 24.51 17.34 6.41
N LEU A 305 23.64 17.83 5.53
CA LEU A 305 22.67 18.87 5.87
C LEU A 305 21.74 18.41 7.00
N LYS A 306 21.20 17.19 6.91
CA LYS A 306 20.35 16.61 7.96
C LYS A 306 21.09 16.48 9.30
N GLU A 307 22.33 16.00 9.28
CA GLU A 307 23.17 15.87 10.49
C GLU A 307 23.39 17.21 11.18
N ASN A 308 23.63 18.27 10.40
CA ASN A 308 23.87 19.62 10.92
C ASN A 308 22.59 20.41 11.22
N HIS A 309 21.41 19.77 11.17
CA HIS A 309 20.10 20.40 11.38
C HIS A 309 19.78 21.55 10.41
N GLU A 310 20.42 21.57 9.24
CA GLU A 310 20.12 22.51 8.16
C GLU A 310 18.85 22.06 7.41
N PRO A 311 18.10 22.97 6.76
CA PRO A 311 17.05 22.58 5.83
C PRO A 311 17.60 21.66 4.74
N TYR A 312 16.94 20.51 4.52
CA TYR A 312 17.44 19.47 3.61
C TYR A 312 16.34 18.83 2.73
N SER A 313 15.11 19.34 2.79
CA SER A 313 13.95 18.73 2.10
C SER A 313 14.12 18.74 0.57
N MET A 314 14.60 19.86 0.02
CA MET A 314 14.88 20.00 -1.40
C MET A 314 16.04 19.11 -1.83
N GLU A 315 17.13 19.08 -1.06
CA GLU A 315 18.35 18.33 -1.36
C GLU A 315 18.12 16.83 -1.27
N ALA A 316 17.33 16.37 -0.30
CA ALA A 316 16.90 14.97 -0.22
C ALA A 316 16.02 14.58 -1.42
N ALA A 317 15.11 15.46 -1.86
CA ALA A 317 14.30 15.22 -3.06
C ALA A 317 15.18 15.16 -4.33
N MET A 318 16.14 16.07 -4.49
CA MET A 318 17.12 16.05 -5.59
C MET A 318 17.95 14.78 -5.59
N ALA A 319 18.49 14.38 -4.42
CA ALA A 319 19.27 13.17 -4.27
C ALA A 319 18.47 11.93 -4.64
N LYS A 320 17.25 11.78 -4.10
CA LYS A 320 16.38 10.63 -4.38
C LYS A 320 15.98 10.57 -5.85
N GLN A 321 15.56 11.69 -6.44
CA GLN A 321 15.18 11.74 -7.85
C GLN A 321 16.37 11.37 -8.74
N TYR A 322 17.51 12.05 -8.59
CA TYR A 322 18.67 11.85 -9.45
C TYR A 322 19.26 10.45 -9.30
N ALA A 323 19.49 9.98 -8.06
CA ALA A 323 20.07 8.67 -7.81
C ALA A 323 19.19 7.53 -8.35
N SER A 324 17.86 7.65 -8.24
CA SER A 324 16.95 6.63 -8.78
C SER A 324 16.80 6.67 -10.30
N ASP A 325 16.82 7.86 -10.93
CA ASP A 325 16.83 7.99 -12.40
C ASP A 325 18.11 7.37 -12.99
N ILE A 326 19.29 7.75 -12.48
CA ILE A 326 20.56 7.20 -12.98
C ILE A 326 20.74 5.73 -12.62
N CYS A 327 20.12 5.23 -11.54
CA CYS A 327 20.18 3.82 -11.19
C CYS A 327 19.61 2.97 -12.34
N LEU A 328 18.44 3.36 -12.89
CA LEU A 328 17.87 2.68 -14.05
C LEU A 328 18.77 2.75 -15.29
N GLU A 329 19.42 3.88 -15.53
CA GLU A 329 20.35 4.00 -16.66
C GLU A 329 21.58 3.09 -16.49
N VAL A 330 22.19 3.10 -15.30
CA VAL A 330 23.39 2.31 -14.99
C VAL A 330 23.08 0.82 -15.04
N VAL A 331 22.00 0.34 -14.41
CA VAL A 331 21.64 -1.09 -14.46
C VAL A 331 21.28 -1.53 -15.87
N ASN A 332 20.68 -0.67 -16.69
CA ASN A 332 20.38 -0.96 -18.08
C ASN A 332 21.65 -1.12 -18.92
N ASP A 333 22.60 -0.19 -18.79
CA ASP A 333 23.88 -0.29 -19.50
C ASP A 333 24.73 -1.46 -19.03
N ALA A 334 24.73 -1.74 -17.72
CA ALA A 334 25.39 -2.90 -17.16
C ALA A 334 24.78 -4.21 -17.69
N LEU A 335 23.44 -4.33 -17.76
CA LEU A 335 22.78 -5.48 -18.39
C LEU A 335 23.18 -5.60 -19.87
N GLN A 336 23.22 -4.50 -20.60
CA GLN A 336 23.62 -4.48 -22.01
C GLN A 336 25.07 -4.93 -22.22
N ILE A 337 25.99 -4.61 -21.30
CA ILE A 337 27.39 -5.08 -21.31
C ILE A 337 27.47 -6.60 -21.13
N PHE A 338 26.61 -7.18 -20.28
CA PHE A 338 26.49 -8.63 -20.14
C PHE A 338 25.90 -9.32 -21.38
N GLY A 339 25.11 -8.60 -22.18
CA GLY A 339 24.42 -9.12 -23.36
C GLY A 339 23.42 -10.21 -22.99
N GLY A 340 23.35 -11.29 -23.78
CA GLY A 340 22.40 -12.39 -23.55
C GLY A 340 22.50 -13.01 -22.14
N THR A 341 23.70 -13.10 -21.57
CA THR A 341 23.92 -13.61 -20.20
C THR A 341 23.17 -12.75 -19.18
N GLY A 342 23.19 -11.43 -19.34
CA GLY A 342 22.58 -10.49 -18.41
C GLY A 342 21.06 -10.54 -18.39
N TYR A 343 20.43 -11.19 -19.37
CA TYR A 343 18.99 -11.39 -19.44
C TYR A 343 18.53 -12.69 -18.75
N LEU A 344 19.45 -13.58 -18.40
CA LEU A 344 19.13 -14.83 -17.73
C LEU A 344 18.81 -14.59 -16.27
N LYS A 345 17.65 -15.09 -15.82
CA LYS A 345 17.25 -15.08 -14.41
C LYS A 345 18.33 -15.71 -13.54
N GLY A 346 18.59 -15.07 -12.40
CA GLY A 346 19.59 -15.51 -11.43
C GLY A 346 20.97 -14.89 -11.58
N MET A 347 21.20 -14.11 -12.63
CA MET A 347 22.34 -13.21 -12.68
C MET A 347 22.08 -12.00 -11.76
N ASP A 348 23.11 -11.56 -11.03
CA ASP A 348 22.98 -10.37 -10.16
C ASP A 348 22.53 -9.13 -10.92
N ILE A 349 22.90 -9.00 -12.20
CA ILE A 349 22.57 -7.83 -13.00
C ILE A 349 21.08 -7.73 -13.36
N GLU A 350 20.40 -8.85 -13.64
CA GLU A 350 18.96 -8.82 -13.91
C GLU A 350 18.16 -8.53 -12.64
N ARG A 351 18.62 -9.07 -11.50
CA ARG A 351 18.07 -8.73 -10.18
C ARG A 351 18.22 -7.24 -9.90
N ALA A 352 19.42 -6.68 -10.06
CA ALA A 352 19.67 -5.25 -9.89
C ALA A 352 18.78 -4.38 -10.80
N TYR A 353 18.53 -4.81 -12.05
CA TYR A 353 17.61 -4.13 -12.96
C TYR A 353 16.17 -4.10 -12.41
N ARG A 354 15.67 -5.24 -11.92
CA ARG A 354 14.33 -5.32 -11.31
C ARG A 354 14.24 -4.47 -10.04
N ASP A 355 15.27 -4.50 -9.21
CA ASP A 355 15.34 -3.78 -7.94
C ASP A 355 15.37 -2.27 -8.16
N ALA A 356 16.14 -1.77 -9.13
CA ALA A 356 16.27 -0.34 -9.43
C ALA A 356 14.93 0.35 -9.71
N LYS A 357 13.96 -0.37 -10.29
CA LYS A 357 12.69 0.24 -10.72
C LYS A 357 11.89 0.82 -9.57
N ILE A 358 11.88 0.15 -8.41
CA ILE A 358 11.08 0.60 -7.26
C ILE A 358 11.59 1.92 -6.68
N CYS A 359 12.89 2.20 -6.81
CA CYS A 359 13.51 3.43 -6.33
C CYS A 359 12.90 4.69 -6.97
N THR A 360 12.36 4.60 -8.19
CA THR A 360 11.67 5.72 -8.85
C THR A 360 10.23 5.94 -8.37
N ILE A 361 9.68 5.01 -7.59
CA ILE A 361 8.25 4.94 -7.27
C ILE A 361 7.97 5.24 -5.78
N TYR A 362 8.58 4.49 -4.87
CA TYR A 362 8.24 4.60 -3.45
C TYR A 362 8.94 5.77 -2.74
N GLU A 363 8.50 6.07 -1.51
CA GLU A 363 8.90 7.24 -0.73
C GLU A 363 8.71 8.58 -1.49
N GLY A 364 7.66 8.59 -2.31
CA GLY A 364 7.35 9.65 -3.27
C GLY A 364 7.97 9.34 -4.63
N THR A 365 7.12 9.19 -5.64
CA THR A 365 7.52 9.03 -7.06
C THR A 365 8.45 10.15 -7.50
N ASN A 366 9.25 9.96 -8.54
CA ASN A 366 10.12 11.04 -9.02
C ASN A 366 9.35 12.28 -9.49
N GLU A 367 8.07 12.16 -9.85
CA GLU A 367 7.18 13.31 -10.10
C GLU A 367 6.89 14.09 -8.82
N ILE A 368 6.67 13.40 -7.69
CA ILE A 368 6.51 14.01 -6.36
C ILE A 368 7.81 14.71 -5.95
N GLN A 369 8.97 14.11 -6.21
CA GLN A 369 10.26 14.75 -5.92
C GLN A 369 10.41 16.06 -6.71
N ARG A 370 10.07 16.04 -8.01
CA ARG A 370 10.04 17.24 -8.86
C ARG A 370 9.09 18.30 -8.32
N MET A 371 7.92 17.92 -7.80
CA MET A 371 7.00 18.86 -7.15
C MET A 371 7.60 19.46 -5.87
N VAL A 372 8.26 18.67 -5.04
CA VAL A 372 8.96 19.17 -3.83
C VAL A 372 10.05 20.17 -4.23
N ILE A 373 10.90 19.83 -5.20
CA ILE A 373 11.96 20.70 -5.71
C ILE A 373 11.37 21.98 -6.27
N ALA A 374 10.38 21.89 -7.17
CA ALA A 374 9.72 23.05 -7.74
C ALA A 374 9.12 23.95 -6.64
N SER A 375 8.49 23.36 -5.62
CA SER A 375 7.89 24.14 -4.54
C SER A 375 8.89 24.96 -3.72
N HIS A 376 10.15 24.52 -3.63
CA HIS A 376 11.23 25.28 -2.97
C HIS A 376 11.82 26.37 -3.87
N ILE A 377 11.84 26.16 -5.19
CA ILE A 377 12.43 27.12 -6.16
C ILE A 377 11.45 28.24 -6.51
N ILE A 378 10.18 27.90 -6.78
CA ILE A 378 9.17 28.83 -7.30
C ILE A 378 7.95 29.01 -6.37
N GLY A 379 7.97 28.39 -5.18
CA GLY A 379 6.84 28.39 -4.25
C GLY A 379 5.80 27.32 -4.55
N LYS A 380 4.85 27.12 -3.62
CA LYS A 380 3.76 26.14 -3.80
C LYS A 380 2.87 26.55 -4.97
N MET A 381 2.59 25.62 -5.88
CA MET A 381 1.62 25.87 -6.94
C MET A 381 0.23 26.13 -6.33
N PRO A 382 -0.55 27.06 -6.89
CA PRO A 382 -1.91 27.33 -6.43
C PRO A 382 -2.75 26.05 -6.48
N LYS A 383 -3.60 25.84 -5.48
CA LYS A 383 -4.58 24.76 -5.51
C LYS A 383 -5.61 25.10 -6.57
N ASN A 384 -5.89 24.19 -7.50
CA ASN A 384 -7.07 24.35 -8.35
C ASN A 384 -8.31 24.27 -7.47
N GLU A 385 -9.01 25.40 -7.34
CA GLU A 385 -10.25 25.54 -6.53
C GLU A 385 -11.38 24.65 -7.07
N ASP A 386 -11.32 24.26 -8.35
CA ASP A 386 -12.27 23.35 -9.02
C ASP A 386 -12.24 21.88 -8.57
N ARG A 387 -11.41 21.50 -7.60
CA ARG A 387 -11.61 20.21 -6.92
C ARG A 387 -12.75 20.36 -5.91
N ALA A 388 -13.96 20.56 -6.42
CA ALA A 388 -15.20 20.31 -5.69
C ALA A 388 -15.00 19.06 -4.83
N LYS A 389 -15.29 19.16 -3.53
CA LYS A 389 -15.23 18.06 -2.55
C LYS A 389 -15.74 16.81 -3.26
N LYS A 390 -14.84 15.94 -3.71
CA LYS A 390 -15.25 14.67 -4.31
C LYS A 390 -15.87 13.93 -3.16
N GLY A 391 -17.20 14.00 -3.06
CA GLY A 391 -17.97 13.15 -2.15
C GLY A 391 -17.43 11.73 -2.29
N SER A 392 -17.33 11.03 -1.15
CA SER A 392 -16.65 9.74 -1.03
C SER A 392 -16.75 8.94 -2.33
N ALA A 393 -15.62 8.69 -2.99
CA ALA A 393 -15.62 7.96 -4.24
C ALA A 393 -16.39 6.65 -4.00
N GLY A 394 -17.52 6.46 -4.69
CA GLY A 394 -18.33 5.26 -4.54
C GLY A 394 -17.47 3.99 -4.68
N GLY A 395 -17.93 2.87 -4.13
CA GLY A 395 -17.18 1.62 -4.19
C GLY A 395 -16.66 1.31 -5.60
N VAL A 396 -15.49 0.66 -5.71
CA VAL A 396 -14.81 0.31 -6.98
C VAL A 396 -15.77 -0.31 -8.01
N THR A 397 -16.78 -1.04 -7.54
CA THR A 397 -17.77 -1.74 -8.37
C THR A 397 -19.04 -0.91 -8.68
N GLY A 398 -19.05 0.37 -8.31
CA GLY A 398 -20.18 1.29 -8.44
C GLY A 398 -21.13 1.22 -7.25
N ALA A 399 -22.33 1.78 -7.42
CA ALA A 399 -23.37 1.70 -6.42
C ALA A 399 -23.91 0.27 -6.26
N ARG A 400 -24.26 -0.09 -5.02
CA ARG A 400 -24.63 -1.43 -4.59
C ARG A 400 -25.79 -1.36 -3.62
N LYS A 401 -26.56 -2.44 -3.48
CA LYS A 401 -27.66 -2.55 -2.51
C LYS A 401 -27.19 -2.51 -1.05
N LYS A 402 -25.98 -3.01 -0.76
CA LYS A 402 -25.35 -3.02 0.59
C LYS A 402 -26.20 -3.69 1.68
N MET A 403 -26.96 -4.72 1.34
CA MET A 403 -27.75 -5.50 2.30
C MET A 403 -26.84 -6.54 2.97
N ILE A 404 -26.20 -6.15 4.08
CA ILE A 404 -25.25 -7.00 4.81
C ILE A 404 -25.91 -7.60 6.05
N MET A 405 -26.00 -8.93 6.09
CA MET A 405 -26.61 -9.70 7.15
C MET A 405 -25.56 -10.01 8.23
N LYS A 406 -25.70 -9.35 9.38
CA LYS A 406 -24.78 -9.47 10.53
C LYS A 406 -25.40 -10.23 11.70
N ASP A 407 -26.70 -10.08 11.90
CA ASP A 407 -27.43 -10.60 13.05
C ASP A 407 -28.26 -11.83 12.70
N GLY A 408 -28.59 -12.65 13.72
CA GLY A 408 -29.34 -13.90 13.59
C GLY A 408 -28.46 -15.14 13.43
N THR A 409 -29.08 -16.32 13.36
CA THR A 409 -28.33 -17.58 13.13
C THR A 409 -27.79 -17.65 11.69
N ALA A 410 -26.87 -18.58 11.43
CA ALA A 410 -26.32 -18.78 10.09
C ALA A 410 -27.42 -19.15 9.08
N GLU A 411 -28.37 -19.99 9.48
CA GLU A 411 -29.52 -20.42 8.68
C GLU A 411 -30.45 -19.26 8.34
N GLU A 412 -30.75 -18.39 9.31
CA GLU A 412 -31.58 -17.20 9.09
C GLU A 412 -30.94 -16.24 8.07
N ARG A 413 -29.61 -16.06 8.16
CA ARG A 413 -28.84 -15.24 7.22
C ARG A 413 -28.85 -15.84 5.82
N VAL A 414 -28.65 -17.16 5.70
CA VAL A 414 -28.73 -17.88 4.41
C VAL A 414 -30.12 -17.80 3.81
N ALA A 415 -31.17 -18.01 4.59
CA ALA A 415 -32.56 -17.94 4.12
C ALA A 415 -32.91 -16.56 3.54
N LYS A 416 -32.54 -15.48 4.26
CA LYS A 416 -32.73 -14.10 3.79
C LYS A 416 -31.98 -13.81 2.50
N LEU A 417 -30.76 -14.34 2.34
CA LEU A 417 -29.99 -14.21 1.10
C LEU A 417 -30.68 -14.88 -0.08
N ILE A 418 -31.15 -16.11 0.09
CA ILE A 418 -31.82 -16.86 -0.98
C ILE A 418 -33.14 -16.18 -1.37
N GLU A 419 -33.93 -15.73 -0.40
CA GLU A 419 -35.16 -14.99 -0.64
C GLU A 419 -34.88 -13.72 -1.47
N ALA A 420 -33.85 -12.96 -1.11
CA ALA A 420 -33.46 -11.75 -1.83
C ALA A 420 -32.97 -12.04 -3.26
N LEU A 421 -32.19 -13.11 -3.46
CA LEU A 421 -31.73 -13.51 -4.80
C LEU A 421 -32.88 -14.02 -5.68
N LYS A 422 -33.83 -14.77 -5.11
CA LYS A 422 -35.04 -15.19 -5.83
C LYS A 422 -35.92 -13.98 -6.18
N ALA A 423 -36.06 -13.00 -5.29
CA ALA A 423 -36.78 -11.76 -5.55
C ALA A 423 -36.12 -10.91 -6.66
N ASP A 424 -34.80 -11.01 -6.80
CA ASP A 424 -34.04 -10.41 -7.92
C ASP A 424 -34.20 -11.17 -9.25
N GLY A 425 -34.86 -12.32 -9.26
CA GLY A 425 -35.14 -13.12 -10.45
C GLY A 425 -34.10 -14.18 -10.78
N TYR A 426 -33.23 -14.56 -9.83
CA TYR A 426 -32.28 -15.65 -10.03
C TYR A 426 -32.97 -17.01 -9.94
N ASP A 427 -32.91 -17.78 -11.03
CA ASP A 427 -33.40 -19.15 -11.11
C ASP A 427 -32.25 -20.16 -10.87
N PHE A 428 -32.27 -20.86 -9.74
CA PHE A 428 -31.27 -21.86 -9.37
C PHE A 428 -31.61 -23.28 -9.84
N THR A 429 -32.64 -23.46 -10.68
CA THR A 429 -32.97 -24.77 -11.30
C THR A 429 -32.17 -25.03 -12.59
N VAL A 430 -31.55 -23.99 -13.15
CA VAL A 430 -30.66 -24.05 -14.32
C VAL A 430 -29.20 -23.85 -13.93
N GLY A 431 -28.27 -24.35 -14.74
CA GLY A 431 -26.85 -24.18 -14.51
C GLY A 431 -25.98 -24.26 -15.76
N ILE A 432 -24.73 -23.84 -15.59
CA ILE A 432 -23.66 -23.98 -16.57
C ILE A 432 -22.64 -25.00 -16.07
N ASP A 433 -21.81 -25.52 -16.99
CA ASP A 433 -20.69 -26.37 -16.62
C ASP A 433 -19.72 -25.61 -15.68
N ILE A 434 -19.29 -26.26 -14.61
CA ILE A 434 -18.41 -25.68 -13.58
C ILE A 434 -17.08 -25.16 -14.18
N ASN A 435 -16.66 -25.74 -15.31
CA ASN A 435 -15.45 -25.38 -16.02
C ASN A 435 -15.67 -24.35 -17.14
N THR A 436 -16.87 -23.79 -17.30
CA THR A 436 -17.12 -22.69 -18.24
C THR A 436 -16.10 -21.56 -18.03
N PRO A 437 -15.49 -21.00 -19.10
CA PRO A 437 -14.57 -19.87 -18.96
C PRO A 437 -15.24 -18.68 -18.25
N ILE A 438 -14.56 -18.06 -17.29
CA ILE A 438 -15.09 -16.98 -16.45
C ILE A 438 -15.70 -15.83 -17.29
N SER A 439 -15.09 -15.50 -18.42
CA SER A 439 -15.55 -14.45 -19.33
C SER A 439 -16.86 -14.77 -20.06
N LYS A 440 -17.24 -16.06 -20.13
CA LYS A 440 -18.48 -16.56 -20.73
C LYS A 440 -19.50 -17.04 -19.69
N ALA A 441 -19.10 -17.12 -18.43
CA ALA A 441 -19.96 -17.61 -17.36
C ALA A 441 -21.02 -16.57 -17.00
N GLU A 442 -22.28 -17.01 -16.90
CA GLU A 442 -23.34 -16.17 -16.37
C GLU A 442 -23.20 -15.97 -14.85
N ARG A 443 -22.73 -17.02 -14.15
CA ARG A 443 -22.59 -17.04 -12.70
C ARG A 443 -21.23 -17.59 -12.31
N VAL A 444 -20.60 -17.01 -11.30
CA VAL A 444 -19.33 -17.50 -10.76
C VAL A 444 -19.40 -17.57 -9.25
N VAL A 445 -19.00 -18.73 -8.71
CA VAL A 445 -18.64 -18.88 -7.29
C VAL A 445 -17.12 -18.81 -7.22
N SER A 446 -16.62 -17.75 -6.59
CA SER A 446 -15.19 -17.45 -6.54
C SER A 446 -14.67 -17.55 -5.12
N VAL A 447 -13.58 -18.29 -4.95
CA VAL A 447 -13.02 -18.60 -3.63
C VAL A 447 -11.77 -17.78 -3.33
N GLY A 448 -11.73 -17.24 -2.12
CA GLY A 448 -10.61 -16.51 -1.54
C GLY A 448 -9.80 -17.34 -0.56
N LYS A 449 -8.75 -16.74 0.00
CA LYS A 449 -7.92 -17.39 1.02
C LYS A 449 -8.67 -17.77 2.30
N GLY A 450 -9.82 -17.15 2.56
CA GLY A 450 -10.70 -17.55 3.65
C GLY A 450 -11.16 -19.02 3.58
N ILE A 451 -10.97 -19.71 2.46
CA ILE A 451 -11.26 -21.15 2.31
C ILE A 451 -10.36 -22.06 3.17
N GLY A 452 -9.14 -21.61 3.50
CA GLY A 452 -8.19 -22.40 4.27
C GLY A 452 -7.56 -23.57 3.48
N GLU A 453 -7.71 -24.79 4.01
CA GLU A 453 -7.10 -26.01 3.45
C GLU A 453 -7.73 -26.43 2.10
N GLU A 454 -6.95 -27.10 1.25
CA GLU A 454 -7.39 -27.54 -0.09
C GLU A 454 -8.65 -28.41 -0.06
N LYS A 455 -8.81 -29.26 0.96
CA LYS A 455 -9.99 -30.13 1.13
C LYS A 455 -11.31 -29.35 1.17
N ASN A 456 -11.28 -28.10 1.63
CA ASN A 456 -12.47 -27.25 1.71
C ASN A 456 -12.94 -26.77 0.33
N MET A 457 -12.12 -26.92 -0.72
CA MET A 457 -12.53 -26.62 -2.10
C MET A 457 -13.70 -27.50 -2.57
N GLU A 458 -13.90 -28.68 -1.98
CA GLU A 458 -15.07 -29.52 -2.29
C GLU A 458 -16.38 -28.83 -1.90
N LEU A 459 -16.39 -28.04 -0.81
CA LEU A 459 -17.55 -27.24 -0.42
C LEU A 459 -17.84 -26.13 -1.45
N ALA A 460 -16.78 -25.48 -1.95
CA ALA A 460 -16.93 -24.45 -2.98
C ALA A 460 -17.39 -25.03 -4.33
N LYS A 461 -16.94 -26.24 -4.68
CA LYS A 461 -17.41 -26.96 -5.88
C LYS A 461 -18.87 -27.37 -5.74
N ALA A 462 -19.26 -27.92 -4.58
CA ALA A 462 -20.66 -28.29 -4.31
C ALA A 462 -21.57 -27.07 -4.41
N LEU A 463 -21.17 -25.94 -3.81
CA LEU A 463 -21.91 -24.69 -3.93
C LEU A 463 -21.97 -24.19 -5.38
N ALA A 464 -20.87 -24.23 -6.14
CA ALA A 464 -20.85 -23.83 -7.54
C ALA A 464 -21.82 -24.66 -8.39
N ILE A 465 -21.88 -25.97 -8.16
CA ILE A 465 -22.85 -26.87 -8.83
C ILE A 465 -24.28 -26.47 -8.48
N GLN A 466 -24.59 -26.26 -7.20
CA GLN A 466 -25.96 -25.94 -6.77
C GLN A 466 -26.42 -24.53 -7.20
N VAL A 467 -25.51 -23.57 -7.29
CA VAL A 467 -25.78 -22.23 -7.85
C VAL A 467 -25.93 -22.26 -9.38
N GLY A 468 -25.44 -23.34 -10.03
CA GLY A 468 -25.35 -23.43 -11.47
C GLY A 468 -24.29 -22.49 -12.04
N ALA A 469 -23.12 -22.43 -11.41
CA ALA A 469 -22.06 -21.46 -11.66
C ALA A 469 -20.73 -22.11 -12.05
N ALA A 470 -19.91 -21.34 -12.77
CA ALA A 470 -18.50 -21.68 -12.95
C ALA A 470 -17.72 -21.46 -11.66
N ILE A 471 -16.70 -22.27 -11.41
CA ILE A 471 -15.79 -22.04 -10.29
C ILE A 471 -14.71 -21.02 -10.67
N GLY A 472 -14.45 -20.07 -9.79
CA GLY A 472 -13.41 -19.06 -9.92
C GLY A 472 -12.57 -18.95 -8.65
N SER A 473 -11.55 -18.10 -8.68
CA SER A 473 -10.74 -17.86 -7.49
C SER A 473 -10.16 -16.46 -7.44
N SER A 474 -9.68 -16.07 -6.27
CA SER A 474 -8.76 -14.94 -6.12
C SER A 474 -7.34 -15.31 -6.60
N ARG A 475 -6.48 -14.30 -6.81
CA ARG A 475 -5.08 -14.49 -7.24
C ARG A 475 -4.30 -15.42 -6.31
N PRO A 476 -4.33 -15.25 -4.98
CA PRO A 476 -3.53 -16.10 -4.10
C PRO A 476 -3.98 -17.57 -4.11
N VAL A 477 -5.25 -17.85 -4.35
CA VAL A 477 -5.74 -19.25 -4.45
C VAL A 477 -5.21 -19.94 -5.72
N ALA A 478 -5.08 -19.22 -6.83
CA ALA A 478 -4.58 -19.79 -8.09
C ALA A 478 -3.05 -19.78 -8.20
N GLU A 479 -2.38 -18.68 -7.81
CA GLU A 479 -0.93 -18.53 -7.97
C GLU A 479 -0.14 -19.12 -6.80
N THR A 480 -0.58 -18.85 -5.57
CA THR A 480 0.17 -19.24 -4.36
C THR A 480 -0.23 -20.62 -3.88
N LEU A 481 -1.52 -20.84 -3.64
CA LEU A 481 -2.04 -22.12 -3.13
C LEU A 481 -2.17 -23.18 -4.23
N LYS A 482 -2.33 -22.74 -5.49
CA LYS A 482 -2.48 -23.60 -6.66
C LYS A 482 -3.67 -24.57 -6.60
N TYR A 483 -4.70 -24.25 -5.80
CA TYR A 483 -5.92 -25.06 -5.68
C TYR A 483 -6.76 -25.05 -6.97
N LEU A 484 -6.62 -23.99 -7.78
CA LEU A 484 -7.26 -23.85 -9.08
C LEU A 484 -6.25 -23.33 -10.11
N PRO A 485 -6.40 -23.68 -11.40
CA PRO A 485 -5.50 -23.20 -12.45
C PRO A 485 -5.62 -21.68 -12.66
N LEU A 486 -4.54 -21.05 -13.16
CA LEU A 486 -4.44 -19.59 -13.34
C LEU A 486 -5.56 -18.98 -14.21
N ASN A 487 -6.14 -19.76 -15.13
CA ASN A 487 -7.26 -19.31 -15.95
C ASN A 487 -8.60 -19.19 -15.17
N ARG A 488 -8.65 -19.58 -13.90
CA ARG A 488 -9.80 -19.41 -12.99
C ARG A 488 -9.69 -18.17 -12.11
N TYR A 489 -8.52 -17.55 -12.06
CA TYR A 489 -8.30 -16.33 -11.28
C TYR A 489 -9.15 -15.17 -11.87
N VAL A 490 -9.99 -14.58 -11.02
CA VAL A 490 -10.76 -13.37 -11.32
C VAL A 490 -10.08 -12.14 -10.74
N GLY A 491 -9.76 -11.15 -11.58
CA GLY A 491 -9.10 -9.93 -11.15
C GLY A 491 -8.51 -9.12 -12.31
N MET A 492 -7.89 -7.98 -12.00
CA MET A 492 -7.34 -7.05 -13.00
C MET A 492 -6.34 -7.70 -13.96
N SER A 493 -5.46 -8.57 -13.44
CA SER A 493 -4.47 -9.32 -14.25
C SER A 493 -4.95 -10.73 -14.64
N GLY A 494 -6.16 -11.11 -14.19
CA GLY A 494 -6.79 -12.41 -14.45
C GLY A 494 -7.94 -12.29 -15.44
N GLN A 495 -8.94 -13.16 -15.28
CA GLN A 495 -10.19 -13.06 -16.03
C GLN A 495 -11.08 -11.95 -15.46
N LYS A 496 -11.77 -11.23 -16.34
CA LYS A 496 -12.84 -10.29 -15.95
C LYS A 496 -14.18 -11.01 -15.98
N PHE A 497 -14.98 -10.82 -14.93
CA PHE A 497 -16.32 -11.36 -14.86
C PHE A 497 -17.35 -10.27 -15.14
N ASN A 498 -18.13 -10.49 -16.20
CA ASN A 498 -19.18 -9.59 -16.66
C ASN A 498 -20.56 -10.24 -16.59
N GLY A 499 -20.69 -11.37 -15.89
CA GLY A 499 -21.95 -12.12 -15.74
C GLY A 499 -22.94 -11.47 -14.78
N ASN A 500 -24.03 -12.18 -14.50
CA ASN A 500 -25.11 -11.70 -13.64
C ASN A 500 -24.77 -11.85 -12.16
N LEU A 501 -24.39 -13.06 -11.72
CA LEU A 501 -24.19 -13.36 -10.30
C LEU A 501 -22.74 -13.69 -9.98
N TYR A 502 -22.13 -12.92 -9.09
CA TYR A 502 -20.81 -13.21 -8.54
C TYR A 502 -20.90 -13.48 -7.05
N ILE A 503 -20.56 -14.69 -6.61
CA ILE A 503 -20.51 -15.05 -5.19
C ILE A 503 -19.05 -15.13 -4.75
N ALA A 504 -18.65 -14.21 -3.88
CA ALA A 504 -17.30 -14.10 -3.33
C ALA A 504 -17.23 -14.78 -1.95
N CYS A 505 -16.60 -15.95 -1.90
CA CYS A 505 -16.47 -16.78 -0.72
C CYS A 505 -15.08 -16.59 -0.08
N GLY A 506 -15.01 -15.92 1.07
CA GLY A 506 -13.74 -15.72 1.80
C GLY A 506 -12.73 -14.81 1.07
N ILE A 507 -13.22 -13.89 0.23
CA ILE A 507 -12.42 -12.89 -0.49
C ILE A 507 -12.48 -11.58 0.30
N SER A 508 -11.33 -10.99 0.63
CA SER A 508 -11.26 -9.73 1.38
C SER A 508 -11.75 -8.52 0.57
N GLY A 509 -11.49 -8.50 -0.74
CA GLY A 509 -11.85 -7.41 -1.64
C GLY A 509 -10.68 -6.50 -2.02
N ALA A 510 -9.48 -7.04 -2.19
CA ALA A 510 -8.34 -6.29 -2.74
C ALA A 510 -8.72 -5.58 -4.05
N GLY A 511 -8.24 -4.34 -4.24
CA GLY A 511 -8.66 -3.49 -5.37
C GLY A 511 -8.48 -4.12 -6.75
N GLN A 512 -7.44 -4.96 -6.93
CA GLN A 512 -7.23 -5.72 -8.18
C GLN A 512 -8.36 -6.71 -8.46
N HIS A 513 -8.88 -7.38 -7.42
CA HIS A 513 -10.00 -8.31 -7.54
C HIS A 513 -11.30 -7.56 -7.87
N LEU A 514 -11.57 -6.48 -7.13
CA LEU A 514 -12.77 -5.64 -7.33
C LEU A 514 -12.86 -5.09 -8.76
N LYS A 515 -11.74 -4.66 -9.34
CA LYS A 515 -11.67 -4.22 -10.75
C LYS A 515 -12.01 -5.33 -11.75
N GLY A 516 -11.78 -6.60 -11.40
CA GLY A 516 -12.14 -7.76 -12.23
C GLY A 516 -13.64 -8.08 -12.23
N ILE A 517 -14.39 -7.59 -11.25
CA ILE A 517 -15.83 -7.85 -11.07
C ILE A 517 -16.68 -6.57 -11.14
N LYS A 518 -16.11 -5.46 -11.62
CA LYS A 518 -16.77 -4.15 -11.69
C LYS A 518 -18.11 -4.20 -12.45
N ASP A 519 -18.16 -5.02 -13.50
CA ASP A 519 -19.30 -5.15 -14.40
C ASP A 519 -20.24 -6.32 -14.03
N ALA A 520 -19.99 -6.98 -12.88
CA ALA A 520 -20.94 -7.92 -12.30
C ALA A 520 -22.26 -7.20 -11.96
N THR A 521 -23.39 -7.84 -12.29
CA THR A 521 -24.72 -7.27 -12.02
C THR A 521 -25.01 -7.29 -10.53
N THR A 522 -24.91 -8.46 -9.90
CA THR A 522 -25.07 -8.70 -8.46
C THR A 522 -23.81 -9.32 -7.89
N ILE A 523 -23.31 -8.74 -6.80
CA ILE A 523 -22.20 -9.28 -6.02
C ILE A 523 -22.70 -9.72 -4.65
N VAL A 524 -22.47 -10.98 -4.31
CA VAL A 524 -22.72 -11.56 -2.98
C VAL A 524 -21.36 -11.78 -2.32
N ALA A 525 -21.19 -11.34 -1.07
CA ALA A 525 -19.96 -11.53 -0.31
C ALA A 525 -20.20 -12.34 0.97
N ILE A 526 -19.40 -13.37 1.20
CA ILE A 526 -19.41 -14.16 2.44
C ILE A 526 -18.02 -14.04 3.06
N ASN A 527 -17.93 -13.42 4.23
CA ASN A 527 -16.65 -13.18 4.91
C ASN A 527 -16.86 -13.09 6.42
N ASN A 528 -15.92 -13.60 7.22
CA ASN A 528 -16.01 -13.53 8.67
C ASN A 528 -15.62 -12.15 9.23
N ASN A 529 -14.88 -11.35 8.46
CA ASN A 529 -14.49 -9.99 8.85
C ASN A 529 -15.55 -8.98 8.39
N PRO A 530 -16.36 -8.39 9.30
CA PRO A 530 -17.42 -7.43 8.94
C PRO A 530 -16.92 -6.17 8.24
N ASN A 531 -15.62 -5.86 8.39
CA ASN A 531 -14.97 -4.69 7.82
C ASN A 531 -14.21 -5.01 6.51
N ALA A 532 -14.37 -6.21 5.96
CA ALA A 532 -13.74 -6.59 4.70
C ALA A 532 -14.16 -5.63 3.55
N PRO A 533 -13.21 -5.08 2.76
CA PRO A 533 -13.50 -4.17 1.65
C PRO A 533 -14.53 -4.66 0.63
N ILE A 534 -14.68 -5.99 0.48
CA ILE A 534 -15.67 -6.61 -0.39
C ILE A 534 -17.10 -6.19 -0.02
N PHE A 535 -17.43 -5.99 1.26
CA PHE A 535 -18.79 -5.63 1.68
C PHE A 535 -19.20 -4.23 1.22
N LYS A 536 -18.25 -3.28 1.13
CA LYS A 536 -18.50 -1.96 0.52
C LYS A 536 -18.79 -2.03 -0.98
N ASN A 537 -18.50 -3.18 -1.61
CA ASN A 537 -18.60 -3.44 -3.05
C ASN A 537 -19.59 -4.55 -3.39
N ALA A 538 -20.38 -5.02 -2.42
CA ALA A 538 -21.34 -6.10 -2.58
C ALA A 538 -22.79 -5.58 -2.49
N ASP A 539 -23.68 -6.21 -3.23
CA ASP A 539 -25.12 -5.98 -3.15
C ASP A 539 -25.70 -6.67 -1.91
N TYR A 540 -25.27 -7.92 -1.69
CA TYR A 540 -25.64 -8.72 -0.55
C TYR A 540 -24.39 -9.23 0.16
N GLY A 541 -24.48 -9.46 1.46
CA GLY A 541 -23.42 -10.20 2.13
C GLY A 541 -23.83 -10.84 3.44
N ILE A 542 -23.07 -11.87 3.81
CA ILE A 542 -23.19 -12.57 5.09
C ILE A 542 -21.88 -12.39 5.83
N VAL A 543 -21.94 -11.82 7.03
CA VAL A 543 -20.82 -11.84 7.96
C VAL A 543 -20.89 -13.15 8.74
N GLY A 544 -19.95 -14.07 8.53
CA GLY A 544 -19.99 -15.40 9.18
C GLY A 544 -18.84 -16.31 8.76
N ASP A 545 -18.72 -17.47 9.41
CA ASP A 545 -17.74 -18.48 9.03
C ASP A 545 -18.10 -19.09 7.67
N LEU A 546 -17.14 -19.08 6.75
CA LEU A 546 -17.33 -19.61 5.41
C LEU A 546 -17.65 -21.11 5.43
N LEU A 547 -17.04 -21.87 6.35
CA LEU A 547 -17.22 -23.33 6.44
C LEU A 547 -18.59 -23.73 7.00
N GLU A 548 -19.27 -22.82 7.69
CA GLU A 548 -20.65 -22.98 8.15
C GLU A 548 -21.65 -22.51 7.07
N ILE A 549 -21.40 -21.37 6.44
CA ILE A 549 -22.33 -20.75 5.49
C ILE A 549 -22.40 -21.50 4.14
N MET A 550 -21.29 -22.01 3.61
CA MET A 550 -21.31 -22.67 2.29
C MET A 550 -22.15 -23.96 2.26
N PRO A 551 -22.05 -24.88 3.25
CA PRO A 551 -22.94 -26.04 3.30
C PRO A 551 -24.42 -25.65 3.40
N LEU A 552 -24.76 -24.74 4.32
CA LEU A 552 -26.14 -24.27 4.50
C LEU A 552 -26.72 -23.66 3.21
N LEU A 553 -25.90 -22.86 2.50
CA LEU A 553 -26.30 -22.28 1.23
C LEU A 553 -26.43 -23.33 0.12
N THR A 554 -25.59 -24.36 0.14
CA THR A 554 -25.64 -25.49 -0.81
C THR A 554 -26.94 -26.28 -0.60
N ASP A 555 -27.22 -26.67 0.64
CA ASP A 555 -28.40 -27.46 1.01
C ASP A 555 -29.70 -26.71 0.72
N ALA A 556 -29.74 -25.40 0.99
CA ALA A 556 -30.92 -24.58 0.75
C ALA A 556 -31.18 -24.26 -0.75
N LEU A 557 -30.18 -24.48 -1.62
CA LEU A 557 -30.30 -24.36 -3.08
C LEU A 557 -30.49 -25.72 -3.77
N ASP A 558 -30.32 -26.83 -3.04
CA ASP A 558 -30.54 -28.18 -3.55
C ASP A 558 -32.03 -28.50 -3.55
N ASN A 559 -32.57 -28.73 -4.75
CA ASN A 559 -33.95 -29.14 -4.96
C ASN A 559 -34.07 -30.65 -5.25
N GLY A 560 -32.98 -31.41 -5.13
CA GLY A 560 -32.94 -32.85 -5.36
C GLY A 560 -33.01 -33.26 -6.84
N GLU A 561 -33.00 -32.30 -7.77
CA GLU A 561 -33.04 -32.54 -9.21
C GLU A 561 -31.76 -32.06 -9.91
N PRO A 562 -31.27 -32.76 -10.96
CA PRO A 562 -30.17 -32.26 -11.77
C PRO A 562 -30.49 -30.91 -12.41
N LYS A 563 -29.54 -29.97 -12.39
CA LYS A 563 -29.72 -28.65 -13.02
C LYS A 563 -29.93 -28.79 -14.53
N LYS A 564 -30.92 -28.09 -15.06
CA LYS A 564 -31.16 -28.00 -16.51
C LYS A 564 -30.09 -27.12 -17.17
N GLU A 565 -29.82 -27.34 -18.45
CA GLU A 565 -28.89 -26.49 -19.20
C GLU A 565 -29.42 -25.04 -19.23
N ALA A 566 -28.59 -24.10 -18.79
CA ALA A 566 -28.95 -22.69 -18.76
C ALA A 566 -29.15 -22.13 -20.18
N PRO A 567 -30.16 -21.27 -20.40
CA PRO A 567 -30.32 -20.57 -21.67
C PRO A 567 -29.12 -19.64 -21.94
N PRO A 568 -28.92 -19.17 -23.19
CA PRO A 568 -27.87 -18.20 -23.49
C PRO A 568 -27.94 -16.98 -22.57
N MET A 569 -26.80 -16.57 -22.02
CA MET A 569 -26.71 -15.49 -21.03
C MET A 569 -27.44 -14.23 -21.51
N LYS A 570 -28.47 -13.83 -20.76
CA LYS A 570 -29.13 -12.54 -20.90
C LYS A 570 -28.73 -11.64 -19.73
N LYS A 571 -28.07 -10.52 -20.02
CA LYS A 571 -27.57 -9.60 -18.99
C LYS A 571 -28.76 -8.96 -18.23
N MET A 572 -28.79 -9.16 -16.92
CA MET A 572 -29.77 -8.55 -16.02
C MET A 572 -29.47 -7.07 -15.80
N LYS A 573 -30.50 -6.27 -15.51
CA LYS A 573 -30.34 -4.83 -15.24
C LYS A 573 -29.67 -4.64 -13.88
N LYS A 574 -28.53 -3.93 -13.87
CA LYS A 574 -27.80 -3.58 -12.66
C LYS A 574 -28.66 -2.65 -11.78
N TYR A 575 -28.58 -2.84 -10.45
CA TYR A 575 -29.20 -1.92 -9.51
C TYR A 575 -28.65 -0.50 -9.72
N VAL A 576 -29.55 0.45 -9.87
CA VAL A 576 -29.23 1.87 -9.88
C VAL A 576 -29.97 2.47 -8.68
N PRO A 577 -29.27 3.09 -7.72
CA PRO A 577 -29.93 3.80 -6.64
C PRO A 577 -30.92 4.80 -7.24
N LYS A 578 -32.17 4.80 -6.77
CA LYS A 578 -33.04 5.94 -7.03
C LYS A 578 -32.36 7.15 -6.39
N LYS A 579 -31.92 8.12 -7.19
CA LYS A 579 -31.57 9.42 -6.64
C LYS A 579 -32.83 9.92 -5.94
N VAL A 580 -32.77 10.08 -4.62
CA VAL A 580 -33.76 10.88 -3.92
C VAL A 580 -33.50 12.28 -4.44
N VAL A 581 -34.35 12.75 -5.35
CA VAL A 581 -34.37 14.17 -5.67
C VAL A 581 -34.86 14.82 -4.39
N PRO A 582 -34.06 15.71 -3.77
CA PRO A 582 -34.52 16.39 -2.58
C PRO A 582 -35.86 17.08 -2.89
N SER A 583 -36.84 16.99 -1.98
CA SER A 583 -38.16 17.57 -2.19
C SER A 583 -38.19 19.10 -1.98
N TRP A 584 -37.02 19.72 -1.85
CA TRP A 584 -36.83 21.13 -1.59
C TRP A 584 -36.18 21.82 -2.78
N ASN A 585 -36.57 23.07 -2.98
CA ASN A 585 -35.99 23.94 -4.00
C ASN A 585 -34.51 24.20 -3.69
N ARG A 586 -33.70 24.40 -4.75
CA ARG A 586 -32.26 24.61 -4.61
C ARG A 586 -32.01 26.11 -4.54
N TYR A 587 -31.33 26.56 -3.49
CA TYR A 587 -30.98 27.96 -3.30
C TYR A 587 -29.47 28.13 -3.32
N VAL A 588 -28.99 28.99 -4.21
CA VAL A 588 -27.56 29.24 -4.42
C VAL A 588 -27.24 30.72 -4.16
N CYS A 589 -26.22 30.97 -3.36
CA CYS A 589 -25.70 32.30 -3.11
C CYS A 589 -25.13 32.89 -4.40
N ASN A 590 -25.62 34.06 -4.81
CA ASN A 590 -25.18 34.75 -6.02
C ASN A 590 -23.73 35.29 -5.90
N GLY A 591 -23.23 35.48 -4.67
CA GLY A 591 -21.88 35.99 -4.41
C GLY A 591 -20.78 34.94 -4.61
N CYS A 592 -20.92 33.77 -3.99
CA CYS A 592 -19.86 32.75 -3.94
C CYS A 592 -20.26 31.39 -4.55
N GLY A 593 -21.53 31.21 -4.91
CA GLY A 593 -22.04 29.94 -5.44
C GLY A 593 -22.32 28.87 -4.37
N TYR A 594 -22.30 29.22 -3.08
CA TYR A 594 -22.67 28.32 -2.00
C TYR A 594 -24.13 27.85 -2.15
N GLU A 595 -24.35 26.54 -2.17
CA GLU A 595 -25.69 25.92 -2.21
C GLU A 595 -26.11 25.56 -0.79
N TYR A 596 -27.24 26.09 -0.33
CA TYR A 596 -27.80 25.69 0.97
C TYR A 596 -28.44 24.29 0.86
N ASP A 597 -28.01 23.36 1.72
CA ASP A 597 -28.56 22.01 1.78
C ASP A 597 -29.34 21.80 3.09
N PRO A 598 -30.69 21.86 3.03
CA PRO A 598 -31.57 21.50 4.14
C PRO A 598 -31.25 20.17 4.81
N ALA A 599 -30.68 19.17 4.13
CA ALA A 599 -30.33 17.90 4.78
C ALA A 599 -29.19 18.02 5.80
N ILE A 600 -28.37 19.07 5.69
CA ILE A 600 -27.21 19.33 6.53
C ILE A 600 -27.50 20.46 7.52
N GLY A 601 -28.29 21.45 7.11
CA GLY A 601 -28.49 22.68 7.88
C GLY A 601 -27.22 23.55 7.91
N ASP A 602 -27.13 24.42 8.91
CA ASP A 602 -25.96 25.28 9.17
C ASP A 602 -25.70 25.31 10.68
N ILE A 603 -25.03 24.26 11.14
CA ILE A 603 -24.84 23.97 12.58
C ILE A 603 -23.97 25.03 13.26
N GLU A 604 -23.07 25.69 12.52
CA GLU A 604 -22.23 26.76 13.07
C GLU A 604 -23.04 28.02 13.41
N ASN A 605 -24.20 28.20 12.76
CA ASN A 605 -25.13 29.31 12.98
C ASN A 605 -26.48 28.84 13.58
N ASP A 606 -26.46 27.74 14.35
CA ASP A 606 -27.63 27.18 15.06
C ASP A 606 -28.82 26.78 14.17
N ILE A 607 -28.58 26.51 12.88
CA ILE A 607 -29.60 26.00 11.96
C ILE A 607 -29.55 24.47 11.94
N SER A 608 -30.61 23.85 12.45
CA SER A 608 -30.72 22.39 12.49
C SER A 608 -30.87 21.78 11.09
N PRO A 609 -30.38 20.54 10.87
CA PRO A 609 -30.76 19.75 9.71
C PRO A 609 -32.29 19.69 9.56
N GLU A 610 -32.75 19.56 8.32
CA GLU A 610 -34.14 19.61 7.84
C GLU A 610 -34.80 21.00 7.82
N THR A 611 -34.07 22.07 8.16
CA THR A 611 -34.57 23.44 8.00
C THR A 611 -34.59 23.82 6.52
N LEU A 612 -35.75 24.22 5.99
CA LEU A 612 -35.87 24.70 4.61
C LEU A 612 -35.33 26.12 4.48
N PHE A 613 -34.86 26.50 3.28
CA PHE A 613 -34.26 27.82 3.04
C PHE A 613 -35.20 28.97 3.40
N GLU A 614 -36.50 28.81 3.12
CA GLU A 614 -37.54 29.78 3.45
C GLU A 614 -37.69 29.97 4.97
N ALA A 615 -37.41 28.92 5.75
CA ALA A 615 -37.50 28.90 7.21
C ALA A 615 -36.23 29.40 7.92
N LEU A 616 -35.16 29.76 7.18
CA LEU A 616 -33.97 30.40 7.76
C LEU A 616 -34.32 31.77 8.34
N PRO A 617 -33.71 32.20 9.46
CA PRO A 617 -33.84 33.56 9.98
C PRO A 617 -33.48 34.61 8.93
N GLU A 618 -34.13 35.80 8.96
CA GLU A 618 -33.77 36.91 8.06
C GLU A 618 -32.31 37.38 8.26
N GLU A 619 -31.82 37.27 9.50
CA GLU A 619 -30.45 37.62 9.92
C GLU A 619 -29.40 36.57 9.51
N TRP A 620 -29.82 35.43 8.93
CA TRP A 620 -28.91 34.37 8.50
C TRP A 620 -28.11 34.81 7.27
N ILE A 621 -26.81 34.57 7.30
CA ILE A 621 -25.87 34.95 6.24
C ILE A 621 -25.21 33.72 5.65
N CYS A 622 -24.75 33.83 4.40
CA CYS A 622 -24.00 32.78 3.74
C CYS A 622 -22.73 32.44 4.56
N PRO A 623 -22.53 31.17 4.97
CA PRO A 623 -21.39 30.79 5.79
C PRO A 623 -20.04 30.92 5.05
N ASP A 624 -20.06 30.89 3.71
CA ASP A 624 -18.84 30.98 2.91
C ASP A 624 -18.37 32.43 2.65
N CYS A 625 -19.30 33.38 2.45
CA CYS A 625 -18.94 34.76 2.05
C CYS A 625 -19.61 35.87 2.86
N GLY A 626 -20.51 35.55 3.79
CA GLY A 626 -21.18 36.51 4.66
C GLY A 626 -22.26 37.37 3.98
N GLU A 627 -22.66 37.02 2.74
CA GLU A 627 -23.77 37.68 2.03
C GLU A 627 -25.11 37.40 2.72
N GLU A 628 -26.02 38.36 2.67
CA GLU A 628 -27.35 38.25 3.28
C GLU A 628 -28.21 37.17 2.57
N LYS A 629 -29.21 36.63 3.27
CA LYS A 629 -30.15 35.63 2.74
C LYS A 629 -30.78 36.05 1.40
N ASP A 630 -31.03 37.35 1.22
CA ASP A 630 -31.61 37.94 -0.01
C ASP A 630 -30.70 37.84 -1.24
N SER A 631 -29.40 37.58 -1.04
CA SER A 631 -28.43 37.34 -2.11
C SER A 631 -28.49 35.91 -2.66
N PHE A 632 -29.39 35.04 -2.18
CA PHE A 632 -29.61 33.70 -2.73
C PHE A 632 -30.70 33.68 -3.80
N ILE A 633 -30.47 32.89 -4.85
CA ILE A 633 -31.43 32.67 -5.93
C ILE A 633 -31.86 31.20 -5.96
N GLU A 634 -33.14 30.99 -6.28
CA GLU A 634 -33.67 29.66 -6.57
C GLU A 634 -33.21 29.19 -7.96
N VAL A 635 -32.68 27.96 -8.07
CA VAL A 635 -32.09 27.39 -9.30
C VAL A 635 -32.66 26.04 -9.72
#